data_AF-A0A8C3TWA7-F1
#
_entry.id   AF-A0A8C3TWA7-F1
#
_cell.length_a   1.000
_cell.length_b   1.000
_cell.length_c   1.000
_cell.angle_alpha   90.00
_cell.angle_beta   90.00
_cell.angle_gamma   90.00
#
_symmetry.space_group_name_H-M   'P 1'
#
loop_
_entity.id
_entity.type
_entity.pdbx_description
1 polymer ?
#
loop_
_entity_poly.entity_id
_entity_poly.type
_entity_poly.pdbx_seq_one_letter_code
_entity_poly.pdbx_strand_id
1 'polypeptide(L)'
;MSPAAVQAERAARRAGPASAAGLQGLVALPQQVPPRPEEPGILRALGGQLLHLGRHSRRRLQDLRQREGGLEGRQRGWGSPAPGNVPEGAPEPPEGSAPHSRRRSASPPPAAAPACRRRAAPAAPTSRSRRGPSGARRRASPREAAAPPRPCPAQLSHARSASHTSTAHCTPSPAPSERQQPHPPPPTTALGAVVLLPGRGGADPRLGAQARRGRRWRGACSAVAGSGECSGAVAMLLYCCTSAGRARQCFHALKLIKKDCLLSLRVSLCASTASVPRITTHYTIHPRDKDKRWEGVNMERFAEEADVVIVGAGPAGLSAAIRLKQLAAEHSKEVRVCLVEKASQIGAHTLSGACIEPRSLEELFPDWKERGAPLNTPVTEDKFGILTETSRIPVPILPGLPMVNHGNYIVRLGHFVSWLGEQAEALGVEIYPGYAAAEVLFHEDGSVKGIATNDVGIQKDGAPKATFERGLELHAKVTVFAEGCHGHLAKQLYKKYNLRENCQPQSYGIGLKELWTIDEKKWKPGRVEHTVGWPLDRHTYGGSFLYHLNEREPLVALGFVVGLDYQNPYLNPFREFQRWKHHPSVQPTLEGGTRIAYGARALNEGGIQSIPKLTFPGGLLIGCSPGLLNVPKIKGTHTAMKSGILASEAIFSQLINENLQSKTIGLDVQEYEENLKKSWVWKELYAVRNIRPSCHTVLGVYGGMIYTGIFYWLLRGMEPWTLKHPGPDFAQLKPAKDCTPIEYPKPDGKISFDLLSSVALSGTNHEHDQPAHLTLKDDSIPVSRNLAVFDGPEQRFCPAGVYEYVPLETGEGSRLQINAQNCVHCKTCDIKDPSQNINWVVPEGGGGPAYNGM
;
A
#
# COMPACT_ATOMS: atom_id res chain seq x y z
N MET A 1 -14.52 33.73 -43.03
CA MET A 1 -14.84 33.98 -44.45
C MET A 1 -15.33 32.65 -45.02
N SER A 2 -16.49 32.48 -45.66
CA SER A 2 -17.74 33.27 -45.66
C SER A 2 -18.93 32.30 -45.90
N PRO A 3 -20.20 32.64 -45.57
CA PRO A 3 -21.29 31.66 -45.47
C PRO A 3 -22.26 31.62 -46.67
N ALA A 4 -23.19 30.64 -46.64
CA ALA A 4 -24.60 30.62 -47.14
C ALA A 4 -24.99 29.38 -48.00
N ALA A 5 -26.31 29.16 -48.15
CA ALA A 5 -27.03 27.99 -48.72
C ALA A 5 -26.94 26.70 -47.86
N VAL A 6 -27.89 26.31 -47.00
CA VAL A 6 -29.31 26.70 -46.75
C VAL A 6 -30.34 26.15 -47.76
N GLN A 7 -31.15 25.21 -47.25
CA GLN A 7 -32.50 24.77 -47.67
C GLN A 7 -32.71 24.04 -49.02
N ALA A 8 -33.05 22.75 -48.90
CA ALA A 8 -34.21 22.15 -49.57
C ALA A 8 -35.22 21.70 -48.47
N GLU A 9 -36.51 21.62 -48.78
CA GLU A 9 -37.57 21.58 -47.74
C GLU A 9 -38.07 20.20 -47.29
N ARG A 10 -38.41 20.15 -45.99
CA ARG A 10 -39.59 19.54 -45.34
C ARG A 10 -40.32 18.37 -46.02
N ALA A 11 -40.48 17.28 -45.25
CA ALA A 11 -41.72 16.50 -45.21
C ALA A 11 -42.05 16.09 -43.75
N ALA A 12 -43.32 15.74 -43.48
CA ALA A 12 -43.85 15.44 -42.14
C ALA A 12 -43.14 14.22 -41.48
N ARG A 13 -42.90 14.08 -40.16
CA ARG A 13 -43.64 14.36 -38.91
C ARG A 13 -44.96 13.59 -38.70
N ARG A 14 -44.99 12.81 -37.61
CA ARG A 14 -46.15 12.16 -36.93
C ARG A 14 -46.77 10.92 -37.58
N ALA A 15 -46.36 9.75 -37.08
CA ALA A 15 -47.28 8.65 -36.74
C ALA A 15 -46.66 7.75 -35.65
N GLY A 16 -47.52 7.09 -34.90
CA GLY A 16 -47.30 6.00 -33.93
C GLY A 16 -48.68 5.64 -33.36
N PRO A 17 -48.80 4.87 -32.27
CA PRO A 17 -47.97 3.77 -31.77
C PRO A 17 -48.74 2.41 -31.87
N ALA A 18 -48.08 1.26 -31.72
CA ALA A 18 -48.77 -0.03 -31.59
C ALA A 18 -47.95 -1.09 -30.83
N SER A 19 -48.62 -2.01 -30.15
CA SER A 19 -48.02 -3.05 -29.31
C SER A 19 -48.67 -4.43 -29.48
N ALA A 20 -47.89 -5.46 -29.80
CA ALA A 20 -48.16 -6.87 -29.52
C ALA A 20 -46.81 -7.62 -29.48
N ALA A 21 -46.43 -8.45 -28.50
CA ALA A 21 -47.15 -9.41 -27.64
C ALA A 21 -47.27 -10.85 -28.21
N GLY A 22 -46.12 -11.52 -28.35
CA GLY A 22 -45.93 -12.94 -28.05
C GLY A 22 -46.26 -13.99 -29.12
N LEU A 23 -45.35 -14.97 -29.29
CA LEU A 23 -45.67 -16.41 -29.31
C LEU A 23 -44.40 -17.29 -29.25
N GLN A 24 -44.49 -18.34 -28.42
CA GLN A 24 -43.81 -19.65 -28.39
C GLN A 24 -42.53 -19.93 -29.23
N GLY A 25 -41.54 -20.57 -28.59
CA GLY A 25 -40.45 -21.32 -29.24
C GLY A 25 -39.52 -21.99 -28.22
N LEU A 26 -39.56 -23.33 -28.10
CA LEU A 26 -38.73 -24.09 -27.14
C LEU A 26 -37.44 -24.65 -27.76
N VAL A 27 -36.39 -24.65 -26.93
CA VAL A 27 -35.26 -25.62 -26.90
C VAL A 27 -34.34 -25.73 -28.12
N ALA A 28 -33.11 -25.28 -27.91
CA ALA A 28 -31.91 -26.04 -28.24
C ALA A 28 -30.82 -25.76 -27.18
N LEU A 29 -30.31 -26.81 -26.52
CA LEU A 29 -29.13 -26.72 -25.63
C LEU A 29 -27.89 -27.24 -26.38
N PRO A 30 -26.68 -26.69 -26.14
CA PRO A 30 -25.47 -27.17 -26.78
C PRO A 30 -25.02 -28.53 -26.22
N GLN A 31 -24.60 -29.44 -27.11
CA GLN A 31 -23.96 -30.71 -26.71
C GLN A 31 -22.44 -30.60 -26.60
N GLN A 32 -21.85 -31.61 -25.97
CA GLN A 32 -20.47 -31.64 -25.45
C GLN A 32 -19.46 -32.12 -26.50
N VAL A 33 -18.18 -31.77 -26.30
CA VAL A 33 -17.05 -32.22 -27.16
C VAL A 33 -16.14 -33.21 -26.42
N PRO A 34 -16.02 -34.44 -26.94
CA PRO A 34 -14.83 -35.29 -26.79
C PRO A 34 -14.43 -35.99 -28.12
N PRO A 35 -13.33 -36.76 -28.19
CA PRO A 35 -11.95 -36.49 -27.73
C PRO A 35 -10.94 -36.62 -28.92
N ARG A 36 -9.65 -36.90 -28.64
CA ARG A 36 -8.54 -37.01 -29.63
C ARG A 36 -8.48 -38.37 -30.36
N PRO A 37 -7.85 -38.39 -31.55
CA PRO A 37 -6.69 -39.27 -31.89
C PRO A 37 -5.41 -38.41 -32.10
N GLU A 38 -4.20 -38.78 -31.67
CA GLU A 38 -3.28 -39.89 -32.06
C GLU A 38 -2.46 -39.64 -33.35
N GLU A 39 -1.18 -40.04 -33.32
CA GLU A 39 -0.16 -39.80 -34.36
C GLU A 39 -0.22 -40.83 -35.51
N PRO A 40 0.44 -40.53 -36.65
CA PRO A 40 1.65 -41.32 -36.93
C PRO A 40 2.82 -40.48 -37.49
N GLY A 41 4.05 -40.81 -37.09
CA GLY A 41 5.26 -40.22 -37.63
C GLY A 41 5.85 -41.01 -38.82
N ILE A 42 6.49 -40.31 -39.77
CA ILE A 42 7.39 -40.90 -40.78
C ILE A 42 8.68 -40.08 -40.89
N LEU A 43 9.82 -40.76 -40.71
CA LEU A 43 11.16 -40.28 -41.05
C LEU A 43 11.48 -40.72 -42.48
N ARG A 44 11.53 -39.79 -43.46
CA ARG A 44 12.39 -39.82 -44.70
C ARG A 44 12.02 -38.73 -45.73
N ALA A 45 12.35 -37.47 -45.46
CA ALA A 45 12.58 -36.44 -46.50
C ALA A 45 13.22 -35.17 -45.89
N LEU A 46 14.56 -35.10 -45.87
CA LEU A 46 15.40 -33.86 -45.83
C LEU A 46 16.90 -34.11 -45.58
N GLY A 47 17.39 -35.34 -45.70
CA GLY A 47 18.82 -35.60 -45.89
C GLY A 47 19.25 -35.18 -47.31
N GLY A 48 19.54 -33.88 -47.53
CA GLY A 48 19.82 -33.40 -48.89
C GLY A 48 20.19 -31.93 -49.10
N GLN A 49 20.29 -31.08 -48.07
CA GLN A 49 20.65 -29.66 -48.29
C GLN A 49 21.48 -29.03 -47.16
N LEU A 50 22.48 -29.75 -46.66
CA LEU A 50 23.40 -29.29 -45.61
C LEU A 50 24.88 -29.56 -45.96
N LEU A 51 25.25 -29.34 -47.23
CA LEU A 51 26.60 -29.63 -47.75
C LEU A 51 27.15 -28.59 -48.76
N HIS A 52 26.56 -27.38 -48.82
CA HIS A 52 27.11 -26.28 -49.65
C HIS A 52 26.88 -24.90 -49.02
N LEU A 53 27.71 -24.55 -48.03
CA LEU A 53 28.08 -23.16 -47.67
C LEU A 53 29.29 -23.07 -46.71
N GLY A 54 29.78 -24.19 -46.19
CA GLY A 54 31.01 -24.27 -45.37
C GLY A 54 32.32 -24.05 -46.13
N ARG A 55 32.42 -23.06 -47.04
CA ARG A 55 33.63 -22.82 -47.85
C ARG A 55 33.94 -21.36 -48.26
N HIS A 56 33.35 -20.33 -47.64
CA HIS A 56 33.80 -18.94 -47.81
C HIS A 56 33.65 -18.10 -46.52
N SER A 57 34.75 -18.02 -45.74
CA SER A 57 34.97 -17.00 -44.67
C SER A 57 36.25 -17.26 -43.84
N ARG A 58 36.82 -18.48 -43.86
CA ARG A 58 38.20 -18.74 -43.39
C ARG A 58 39.25 -18.12 -44.34
N ARG A 59 39.28 -16.79 -44.44
CA ARG A 59 40.31 -15.98 -45.14
C ARG A 59 40.21 -14.48 -44.79
N ARG A 60 40.27 -14.15 -43.48
CA ARG A 60 40.48 -12.76 -42.99
C ARG A 60 40.98 -12.69 -41.54
N LEU A 61 41.87 -13.61 -41.16
CA LEU A 61 42.47 -13.67 -39.82
C LEU A 61 43.90 -14.24 -39.84
N GLN A 62 44.66 -13.89 -40.89
CA GLN A 62 46.02 -14.37 -41.10
C GLN A 62 46.82 -13.47 -42.06
N ASP A 63 46.79 -12.14 -41.85
CA ASP A 63 47.54 -11.18 -42.70
C ASP A 63 47.94 -9.86 -41.98
N LEU A 64 48.04 -9.88 -40.64
CA LEU A 64 48.56 -8.75 -39.84
C LEU A 64 49.42 -9.26 -38.68
N ARG A 65 50.49 -10.01 -39.00
CA ARG A 65 51.66 -10.29 -38.13
C ARG A 65 52.75 -11.10 -38.87
N GLN A 66 53.55 -10.44 -39.73
CA GLN A 66 54.98 -10.76 -39.96
C GLN A 66 55.71 -9.75 -40.88
N ARG A 67 55.96 -8.56 -40.34
CA ARG A 67 57.10 -7.66 -40.62
C ARG A 67 57.28 -6.77 -39.38
N GLU A 68 58.45 -6.60 -38.77
CA GLU A 68 59.63 -7.46 -38.65
C GLU A 68 59.63 -8.12 -37.23
N GLY A 69 60.46 -9.08 -36.79
CA GLY A 69 61.93 -9.17 -36.79
C GLY A 69 62.54 -8.32 -35.66
N GLY A 70 63.15 -8.85 -34.59
CA GLY A 70 63.25 -10.25 -34.14
C GLY A 70 64.17 -10.42 -32.91
N LEU A 71 64.08 -11.61 -32.27
CA LEU A 71 65.00 -12.19 -31.26
C LEU A 71 65.10 -11.57 -29.83
N GLU A 72 64.98 -12.46 -28.84
CA GLU A 72 65.78 -12.67 -27.60
C GLU A 72 66.30 -11.45 -26.76
N GLY A 73 66.31 -11.49 -25.41
CA GLY A 73 65.87 -12.52 -24.46
C GLY A 73 66.53 -12.35 -23.07
N ARG A 74 66.02 -13.04 -22.03
CA ARG A 74 66.47 -13.01 -20.61
C ARG A 74 66.24 -11.66 -19.88
N GLN A 75 66.38 -11.50 -18.56
CA GLN A 75 66.01 -12.31 -17.37
C GLN A 75 66.41 -11.45 -16.13
N ARG A 76 65.56 -11.30 -15.09
CA ARG A 76 65.80 -10.44 -13.88
C ARG A 76 65.75 -8.93 -14.23
N GLY A 77 65.52 -8.00 -13.30
CA GLY A 77 65.08 -8.11 -11.89
C GLY A 77 65.64 -6.98 -11.01
N TRP A 78 64.86 -6.56 -10.00
CA TRP A 78 65.19 -5.60 -8.92
C TRP A 78 65.39 -4.11 -9.29
N GLY A 79 65.06 -3.25 -8.31
CA GLY A 79 65.79 -1.99 -8.07
C GLY A 79 65.19 -0.68 -8.60
N SER A 80 64.55 0.09 -7.71
CA SER A 80 64.80 1.54 -7.68
C SER A 80 66.19 1.78 -7.08
N PRO A 81 66.92 2.84 -7.49
CA PRO A 81 66.87 4.05 -6.67
C PRO A 81 66.97 5.38 -7.47
N ALA A 82 66.86 6.50 -6.73
CA ALA A 82 67.25 7.85 -7.13
C ALA A 82 68.78 8.07 -6.87
N PRO A 83 69.41 9.27 -7.00
CA PRO A 83 68.87 10.59 -7.37
C PRO A 83 69.70 11.47 -8.34
N GLY A 84 69.09 12.57 -8.78
CA GLY A 84 69.68 13.93 -8.91
C GLY A 84 70.93 14.23 -9.77
N ASN A 85 70.77 15.12 -10.77
CA ASN A 85 71.28 16.51 -10.65
C ASN A 85 70.86 17.47 -11.80
N VAL A 86 70.49 18.69 -11.37
CA VAL A 86 70.68 20.06 -11.93
C VAL A 86 71.26 20.20 -13.36
N PRO A 87 70.62 21.02 -14.24
CA PRO A 87 71.13 22.38 -14.49
C PRO A 87 70.23 23.53 -13.99
N GLU A 88 70.83 24.70 -13.75
CA GLU A 88 70.16 25.98 -13.48
C GLU A 88 70.00 26.84 -14.76
N GLY A 89 69.13 27.87 -14.73
CA GLY A 89 69.04 28.89 -15.78
C GLY A 89 67.67 29.58 -15.85
N ALA A 90 67.58 30.85 -15.43
CA ALA A 90 66.34 31.64 -15.35
C ALA A 90 66.51 33.04 -16.04
N PRO A 91 65.60 34.06 -15.92
CA PRO A 91 64.79 34.46 -17.08
C PRO A 91 64.74 35.99 -17.41
N GLU A 92 63.95 36.35 -18.44
CA GLU A 92 63.46 37.72 -18.79
C GLU A 92 64.51 38.80 -19.20
N PRO A 93 64.11 40.04 -19.60
CA PRO A 93 63.07 40.50 -20.55
C PRO A 93 63.70 41.33 -21.73
N PRO A 94 62.98 42.17 -22.54
CA PRO A 94 62.77 43.59 -22.17
C PRO A 94 61.55 44.34 -22.83
N GLU A 95 61.57 45.67 -22.66
CA GLU A 95 60.55 46.75 -22.73
C GLU A 95 60.14 47.34 -24.12
N GLY A 96 59.12 48.24 -24.11
CA GLY A 96 58.93 49.36 -25.08
C GLY A 96 57.74 49.24 -26.08
N SER A 97 57.03 50.31 -26.51
CA SER A 97 56.96 51.73 -26.12
C SER A 97 55.59 52.37 -26.54
N ALA A 98 55.39 53.70 -26.41
CA ALA A 98 54.08 54.42 -26.37
C ALA A 98 53.67 55.11 -27.73
N PRO A 99 52.63 56.00 -27.91
CA PRO A 99 51.80 56.76 -26.93
C PRO A 99 50.28 57.04 -27.24
N HIS A 100 49.67 57.92 -26.41
CA HIS A 100 48.46 58.77 -26.62
C HIS A 100 47.02 58.37 -26.13
N SER A 101 46.85 58.47 -24.80
CA SER A 101 45.96 59.44 -24.12
C SER A 101 44.41 59.28 -24.00
N ARG A 102 43.98 59.29 -22.71
CA ARG A 102 42.69 59.78 -22.12
C ARG A 102 41.43 58.90 -22.37
N ARG A 103 40.53 58.68 -21.39
CA ARG A 103 40.41 59.23 -20.01
C ARG A 103 39.57 58.31 -19.08
N ARG A 104 40.05 58.10 -17.83
CA ARG A 104 39.35 57.70 -16.57
C ARG A 104 38.51 56.39 -16.57
N SER A 105 38.82 55.31 -15.82
CA SER A 105 39.26 55.08 -14.42
C SER A 105 38.13 55.07 -13.37
N ALA A 106 38.15 54.10 -12.44
CA ALA A 106 37.05 53.73 -11.54
C ALA A 106 37.48 53.51 -10.06
N SER A 107 36.53 53.07 -9.22
CA SER A 107 36.72 52.44 -7.89
C SER A 107 36.94 53.44 -6.69
N PRO A 108 36.92 53.01 -5.40
CA PRO A 108 35.81 53.40 -4.51
C PRO A 108 36.22 54.05 -3.13
N PRO A 109 35.80 53.53 -1.95
CA PRO A 109 34.97 54.23 -0.94
C PRO A 109 35.77 55.02 0.11
N PRO A 110 35.11 55.75 1.06
CA PRO A 110 34.87 55.17 2.40
C PRO A 110 33.60 55.73 3.12
N ALA A 111 33.49 55.53 4.45
CA ALA A 111 32.42 56.06 5.31
C ALA A 111 32.96 56.80 6.55
N ALA A 112 32.23 57.82 7.04
CA ALA A 112 32.37 58.43 8.38
C ALA A 112 31.17 59.34 8.74
N ALA A 113 30.98 59.61 10.04
CA ALA A 113 30.06 60.63 10.60
C ALA A 113 30.86 61.94 10.96
N PRO A 114 30.39 62.99 11.70
CA PRO A 114 29.47 63.00 12.86
C PRO A 114 28.43 64.17 12.87
N ALA A 115 27.86 64.48 14.05
CA ALA A 115 26.73 65.42 14.24
C ALA A 115 27.02 66.58 15.23
N CYS A 116 26.23 67.67 15.19
CA CYS A 116 25.96 68.50 16.39
C CYS A 116 24.86 69.58 16.25
N ARG A 117 24.09 69.79 17.35
CA ARG A 117 23.48 71.07 17.84
C ARG A 117 22.37 71.75 17.00
N ARG A 118 21.51 72.64 17.55
CA ARG A 118 20.76 72.67 18.86
C ARG A 118 19.73 73.84 18.84
N ARG A 119 18.56 73.63 19.48
CA ARG A 119 17.62 74.63 20.09
C ARG A 119 16.75 75.59 19.21
N ALA A 120 15.47 75.63 19.63
CA ALA A 120 14.57 76.78 19.80
C ALA A 120 13.69 77.31 18.63
N ALA A 121 12.56 77.90 19.04
CA ALA A 121 11.42 78.45 18.27
C ALA A 121 11.31 79.98 18.57
N PRO A 122 10.19 80.75 18.35
CA PRO A 122 8.86 80.44 17.78
C PRO A 122 8.29 81.50 16.79
N ALA A 123 7.05 81.33 16.27
CA ALA A 123 6.02 82.38 16.02
C ALA A 123 4.82 81.89 15.17
N ALA A 124 3.74 82.69 15.13
CA ALA A 124 2.52 82.62 14.28
C ALA A 124 2.24 84.06 13.73
N PRO A 125 1.15 84.45 12.99
CA PRO A 125 -0.20 83.85 12.89
C PRO A 125 -1.04 84.07 11.55
N THR A 126 -2.38 83.88 11.65
CA THR A 126 -3.52 84.54 10.93
C THR A 126 -4.07 84.13 9.54
N SER A 127 -5.27 83.51 9.57
CA SER A 127 -6.48 83.79 8.72
C SER A 127 -6.53 83.33 7.23
N ARG A 128 -7.66 83.26 6.49
CA ARG A 128 -9.06 83.74 6.71
C ARG A 128 -10.13 83.02 5.82
N SER A 129 -11.34 82.74 6.34
CA SER A 129 -12.58 82.35 5.59
C SER A 129 -12.55 80.98 4.84
N ARG A 130 -13.59 80.37 4.23
CA ARG A 130 -15.10 80.48 4.09
C ARG A 130 -15.62 79.08 3.57
N ARG A 131 -16.91 78.71 3.38
CA ARG A 131 -18.26 79.34 3.51
C ARG A 131 -19.37 78.40 4.07
N GLY A 132 -19.68 77.28 3.39
CA GLY A 132 -20.87 76.41 3.63
C GLY A 132 -22.15 76.88 2.89
N PRO A 133 -23.37 76.40 3.26
CA PRO A 133 -23.76 75.37 4.25
C PRO A 133 -23.93 73.97 3.56
N SER A 134 -24.68 72.92 3.97
CA SER A 134 -25.70 72.60 5.01
C SER A 134 -25.64 71.07 5.33
N GLY A 135 -26.46 70.41 6.17
CA GLY A 135 -27.38 70.80 7.26
C GLY A 135 -28.34 69.62 7.60
N ALA A 136 -28.86 69.43 8.83
CA ALA A 136 -28.61 70.00 10.16
C ALA A 136 -29.48 69.23 11.22
N ARG A 137 -29.32 69.22 12.56
CA ARG A 137 -28.30 69.56 13.60
C ARG A 137 -28.91 69.17 14.98
N ARG A 138 -28.10 69.09 16.07
CA ARG A 138 -28.43 69.15 17.55
C ARG A 138 -28.40 67.80 18.30
N ARG A 139 -28.07 67.70 19.62
CA ARG A 139 -27.34 68.50 20.66
C ARG A 139 -27.19 67.59 21.92
N ALA A 140 -26.43 67.85 23.00
CA ALA A 140 -25.22 68.65 23.30
C ALA A 140 -24.75 68.38 24.76
N SER A 141 -23.55 68.82 25.13
CA SER A 141 -22.98 68.75 26.49
C SER A 141 -23.10 70.06 27.29
N PRO A 142 -22.66 70.10 28.56
CA PRO A 142 -21.31 70.64 28.90
C PRO A 142 -20.55 69.69 29.90
N ARG A 143 -19.45 70.01 30.60
CA ARG A 143 -18.63 71.24 30.72
C ARG A 143 -17.08 71.00 30.76
N GLU A 144 -16.41 71.26 31.88
CA GLU A 144 -14.95 71.50 32.08
C GLU A 144 -14.58 71.15 33.56
N ALA A 145 -13.31 71.06 34.03
CA ALA A 145 -12.02 70.65 33.46
C ALA A 145 -10.91 70.70 34.56
N ALA A 146 -10.01 69.69 34.62
CA ALA A 146 -8.73 69.70 35.37
C ALA A 146 -7.81 68.55 34.88
N ALA A 147 -6.51 68.53 35.23
CA ALA A 147 -5.51 67.62 34.64
C ALA A 147 -4.42 67.15 35.68
N PRO A 148 -3.32 66.44 35.30
CA PRO A 148 -3.25 64.96 35.28
C PRO A 148 -2.03 64.41 36.11
N PRO A 149 -1.75 63.08 36.21
CA PRO A 149 -1.10 62.29 35.13
C PRO A 149 -1.52 60.79 35.03
N ARG A 150 -0.87 60.03 34.14
CA ARG A 150 -0.90 58.55 33.97
C ARG A 150 0.31 57.88 34.69
N PRO A 151 0.57 56.54 34.67
CA PRO A 151 -0.19 55.39 34.12
C PRO A 151 -0.33 54.13 35.04
N CYS A 152 -1.33 53.27 34.77
CA CYS A 152 -1.21 51.80 34.83
C CYS A 152 -2.38 51.09 34.08
N PRO A 153 -2.23 49.84 33.59
CA PRO A 153 -3.25 49.12 32.82
C PRO A 153 -3.88 47.91 33.54
N ALA A 154 -4.88 47.31 32.87
CA ALA A 154 -5.45 45.97 33.03
C ALA A 154 -6.34 45.66 34.27
N GLN A 155 -7.58 45.26 33.98
CA GLN A 155 -8.50 44.53 34.86
C GLN A 155 -8.84 43.20 34.16
N LEU A 156 -8.52 42.06 34.80
CA LEU A 156 -9.39 41.24 35.65
C LEU A 156 -10.28 40.24 34.89
N SER A 157 -10.01 38.95 35.14
CA SER A 157 -10.97 37.86 35.01
C SER A 157 -11.05 37.16 36.37
N HIS A 158 -12.26 36.87 36.87
CA HIS A 158 -12.45 35.98 38.03
C HIS A 158 -13.93 35.59 38.20
N ALA A 159 -14.18 34.28 38.30
CA ALA A 159 -15.13 33.73 39.27
C ALA A 159 -14.80 32.24 39.52
N ARG A 160 -14.38 31.91 40.74
CA ARG A 160 -14.48 30.58 41.36
C ARG A 160 -14.85 30.81 42.82
N SER A 161 -15.75 30.00 43.38
CA SER A 161 -15.91 29.83 44.82
C SER A 161 -15.03 28.66 45.31
N ALA A 162 -14.73 28.61 46.61
CA ALA A 162 -13.74 27.69 47.16
C ALA A 162 -13.95 27.37 48.65
N SER A 163 -13.39 26.23 49.08
CA SER A 163 -12.92 25.92 50.45
C SER A 163 -11.78 24.91 50.31
N HIS A 164 -10.54 25.18 50.76
CA HIS A 164 -10.03 25.18 52.16
C HIS A 164 -10.06 23.78 52.80
N THR A 165 -8.97 23.22 53.36
CA THR A 165 -7.74 23.80 53.96
C THR A 165 -6.45 22.96 53.77
N SER A 166 -5.27 23.64 53.73
CA SER A 166 -4.02 23.42 54.52
C SER A 166 -3.52 21.98 54.88
N THR A 167 -2.22 21.61 54.89
CA THR A 167 -0.95 22.38 54.79
C THR A 167 0.28 21.50 54.42
N ALA A 168 1.36 22.15 53.94
CA ALA A 168 2.78 21.83 54.15
C ALA A 168 3.52 20.69 53.38
N HIS A 169 4.60 21.12 52.72
CA HIS A 169 5.73 20.47 52.06
C HIS A 169 6.31 19.15 52.62
N CYS A 170 6.83 18.29 51.71
CA CYS A 170 8.29 18.18 51.47
C CYS A 170 8.63 17.38 50.19
N THR A 171 9.84 17.56 49.64
CA THR A 171 10.42 16.78 48.53
C THR A 171 11.51 15.81 49.04
N PRO A 172 11.81 14.74 48.28
CA PRO A 172 13.20 14.28 48.20
C PRO A 172 13.66 13.85 46.79
N SER A 173 14.99 13.86 46.60
CA SER A 173 15.72 13.28 45.45
C SER A 173 16.02 11.78 45.66
N PRO A 174 16.48 11.03 44.63
CA PRO A 174 16.44 9.56 44.63
C PRO A 174 17.73 8.82 45.05
N ALA A 175 17.55 7.52 45.27
CA ALA A 175 18.53 6.41 45.36
C ALA A 175 19.35 6.24 46.66
N PRO A 176 19.85 5.03 46.96
CA PRO A 176 19.56 3.71 46.37
C PRO A 176 18.81 2.75 47.35
N SER A 177 18.36 1.58 46.88
CA SER A 177 17.94 0.47 47.75
C SER A 177 18.34 -0.89 47.16
N GLU A 178 18.36 -1.94 47.99
CA GLU A 178 19.14 -3.15 47.77
C GLU A 178 18.43 -4.25 46.96
N ARG A 179 19.22 -5.26 46.54
CA ARG A 179 18.74 -6.44 45.83
C ARG A 179 17.99 -7.38 46.78
N GLN A 180 16.83 -7.88 46.35
CA GLN A 180 16.31 -9.18 46.78
C GLN A 180 16.00 -10.04 45.54
N GLN A 181 16.33 -11.33 45.63
CA GLN A 181 16.13 -12.31 44.55
C GLN A 181 14.85 -13.12 44.82
N PRO A 182 14.03 -13.41 43.79
CA PRO A 182 13.00 -14.44 43.91
C PRO A 182 13.64 -15.83 43.83
N HIS A 183 13.58 -16.59 44.92
CA HIS A 183 13.94 -18.02 44.91
C HIS A 183 12.79 -18.89 44.34
N PRO A 184 13.10 -20.05 43.73
CA PRO A 184 12.11 -20.94 43.13
C PRO A 184 11.35 -21.78 44.17
N PRO A 185 10.16 -22.33 43.83
CA PRO A 185 9.45 -23.28 44.68
C PRO A 185 10.20 -24.62 44.82
N PRO A 186 9.99 -25.36 45.92
CA PRO A 186 10.77 -26.56 46.27
C PRO A 186 10.35 -27.83 45.49
N PRO A 187 11.23 -28.85 45.40
CA PRO A 187 10.95 -30.09 44.70
C PRO A 187 10.08 -31.07 45.51
N THR A 188 9.21 -31.79 44.82
CA THR A 188 8.62 -33.06 45.30
C THR A 188 9.40 -34.23 44.70
N THR A 189 9.62 -35.30 45.48
CA THR A 189 10.48 -36.44 45.09
C THR A 189 9.96 -37.71 45.76
N ALA A 190 10.27 -38.88 45.17
CA ALA A 190 9.88 -40.24 45.59
C ALA A 190 8.41 -40.60 45.27
N LEU A 191 8.06 -41.76 44.69
CA LEU A 191 8.83 -42.86 44.06
C LEU A 191 8.15 -43.24 42.72
N GLY A 192 8.77 -43.94 41.77
CA GLY A 192 10.12 -44.50 41.69
C GLY A 192 10.35 -45.12 40.30
N ALA A 193 11.60 -45.45 39.95
CA ALA A 193 11.97 -45.90 38.60
C ALA A 193 12.33 -47.40 38.54
N VAL A 194 12.00 -48.05 37.42
CA VAL A 194 12.65 -49.29 36.97
C VAL A 194 12.93 -49.18 35.46
N VAL A 195 14.16 -49.50 35.05
CA VAL A 195 14.63 -49.48 33.66
C VAL A 195 14.67 -50.92 33.13
N LEU A 196 14.18 -51.16 31.91
CA LEU A 196 14.41 -52.42 31.18
C LEU A 196 14.66 -52.23 29.68
N LEU A 197 15.92 -52.48 29.30
CA LEU A 197 16.35 -53.14 28.05
C LEU A 197 16.73 -54.61 28.45
N PRO A 198 16.96 -55.60 27.54
CA PRO A 198 17.27 -55.54 26.11
C PRO A 198 16.17 -56.25 25.25
N GLY A 199 16.37 -56.94 24.11
CA GLY A 199 17.59 -57.42 23.45
C GLY A 199 17.39 -58.11 22.08
N ARG A 200 17.79 -59.38 21.94
CA ARG A 200 17.82 -60.17 20.67
C ARG A 200 17.62 -61.67 20.91
N GLY A 201 17.20 -62.39 19.86
CA GLY A 201 17.07 -63.86 19.80
C GLY A 201 15.64 -64.35 20.08
N GLY A 202 15.17 -65.49 19.57
CA GLY A 202 15.77 -66.49 18.67
C GLY A 202 14.67 -67.28 17.92
N ALA A 203 15.03 -68.33 17.18
CA ALA A 203 14.11 -69.04 16.26
C ALA A 203 13.65 -70.45 16.75
N ASP A 204 12.89 -71.12 15.88
CA ASP A 204 12.44 -72.53 15.86
C ASP A 204 11.11 -72.90 16.59
N PRO A 205 10.32 -73.90 16.08
CA PRO A 205 8.85 -73.89 16.19
C PRO A 205 8.19 -75.27 16.49
N ARG A 206 6.96 -75.48 15.97
CA ARG A 206 6.19 -76.73 15.74
C ARG A 206 5.01 -76.98 16.71
N LEU A 207 4.11 -77.86 16.23
CA LEU A 207 2.88 -78.41 16.86
C LEU A 207 1.74 -77.39 17.02
N GLY A 208 0.47 -77.75 16.78
CA GLY A 208 -0.09 -79.00 16.23
C GLY A 208 -1.59 -78.83 15.95
N ALA A 209 -2.15 -79.58 14.99
CA ALA A 209 -3.52 -79.37 14.49
C ALA A 209 -4.54 -80.40 15.01
N GLN A 210 -5.75 -79.94 15.37
CA GLN A 210 -7.09 -80.56 15.19
C GLN A 210 -8.12 -79.66 15.91
N ALA A 211 -9.34 -79.32 15.47
CA ALA A 211 -10.31 -79.79 14.48
C ALA A 211 -11.59 -80.42 15.10
N ARG A 212 -12.74 -79.82 14.76
CA ARG A 212 -14.13 -80.31 14.97
C ARG A 212 -14.64 -80.46 16.42
N ARG A 213 -15.64 -79.64 16.76
CA ARG A 213 -17.07 -80.04 16.82
C ARG A 213 -17.94 -78.81 17.08
N GLY A 214 -19.18 -78.82 16.59
CA GLY A 214 -20.14 -77.74 16.86
C GLY A 214 -21.48 -78.29 17.34
N ARG A 215 -22.24 -77.45 18.06
CA ARG A 215 -23.70 -77.60 18.19
C ARG A 215 -24.33 -76.25 18.56
N ARG A 216 -25.58 -76.04 18.13
CA ARG A 216 -26.39 -74.87 18.47
C ARG A 216 -26.78 -74.88 19.95
N TRP A 217 -27.10 -73.72 20.51
CA TRP A 217 -28.44 -73.46 21.08
C TRP A 217 -28.79 -71.97 20.96
N ARG A 218 -30.07 -71.61 21.19
CA ARG A 218 -30.60 -70.23 21.10
C ARG A 218 -30.80 -69.66 22.51
N GLY A 219 -30.59 -68.35 22.70
CA GLY A 219 -31.00 -67.67 23.93
C GLY A 219 -30.72 -66.16 23.91
N ALA A 220 -31.61 -65.40 24.56
CA ALA A 220 -31.45 -64.01 25.02
C ALA A 220 -30.86 -62.96 24.05
N CYS A 221 -31.74 -62.25 23.33
CA CYS A 221 -31.58 -60.81 23.16
C CYS A 221 -32.33 -60.09 24.29
N SER A 222 -31.60 -59.45 25.21
CA SER A 222 -32.08 -58.37 26.09
C SER A 222 -30.92 -57.85 26.94
N ALA A 223 -30.77 -56.51 27.00
CA ALA A 223 -29.58 -55.79 27.48
C ALA A 223 -28.30 -56.08 26.66
N VAL A 224 -27.41 -55.11 26.40
CA VAL A 224 -27.40 -53.68 26.74
C VAL A 224 -27.41 -52.85 25.45
N ALA A 225 -28.26 -51.81 25.39
CA ALA A 225 -28.15 -50.77 24.37
C ALA A 225 -27.21 -49.67 24.91
N GLY A 226 -26.03 -49.48 24.30
CA GLY A 226 -25.01 -48.58 24.88
C GLY A 226 -23.72 -48.35 24.09
N SER A 227 -23.66 -48.66 22.79
CA SER A 227 -22.48 -48.36 21.95
C SER A 227 -22.87 -48.05 20.49
N GLY A 228 -22.45 -46.88 20.00
CA GLY A 228 -22.87 -46.31 18.70
C GLY A 228 -22.09 -46.79 17.47
N GLU A 229 -21.63 -48.04 17.43
CA GLU A 229 -20.69 -48.53 16.42
C GLU A 229 -21.36 -49.03 15.11
N CYS A 230 -21.99 -48.12 14.37
CA CYS A 230 -22.66 -48.45 13.10
C CYS A 230 -21.74 -48.98 11.99
N SER A 231 -20.41 -48.81 12.09
CA SER A 231 -19.45 -49.22 11.05
C SER A 231 -19.25 -50.74 10.93
N GLY A 232 -19.41 -51.50 12.02
CA GLY A 232 -19.18 -52.95 12.02
C GLY A 232 -20.27 -53.76 11.29
N ALA A 233 -21.53 -53.36 11.46
CA ALA A 233 -22.68 -54.12 10.97
C ALA A 233 -22.81 -54.15 9.43
N VAL A 234 -22.39 -53.07 8.75
CA VAL A 234 -22.51 -52.96 7.28
C VAL A 234 -21.54 -53.90 6.56
N ALA A 235 -20.33 -54.10 7.11
CA ALA A 235 -19.31 -54.98 6.54
C ALA A 235 -19.76 -56.45 6.51
N MET A 236 -20.38 -56.95 7.59
CA MET A 236 -20.88 -58.34 7.64
C MET A 236 -22.06 -58.59 6.68
N LEU A 237 -22.94 -57.60 6.49
CA LEU A 237 -24.12 -57.75 5.62
C LEU A 237 -23.78 -57.85 4.13
N LEU A 238 -22.72 -57.18 3.68
CA LEU A 238 -22.23 -57.30 2.31
C LEU A 238 -21.56 -58.66 2.04
N TYR A 239 -20.88 -59.25 3.03
CA TYR A 239 -20.16 -60.52 2.87
C TYR A 239 -21.10 -61.75 2.81
N CYS A 240 -22.35 -61.65 3.26
CA CYS A 240 -23.32 -62.75 3.20
C CYS A 240 -24.13 -62.83 1.89
N CYS A 241 -24.08 -61.83 1.01
CA CYS A 241 -24.97 -61.77 -0.17
C CYS A 241 -24.47 -62.51 -1.42
N THR A 242 -23.32 -63.19 -1.35
CA THR A 242 -22.71 -63.92 -2.49
C THR A 242 -23.07 -65.41 -2.57
N SER A 243 -23.99 -65.90 -1.73
CA SER A 243 -24.54 -67.27 -1.83
C SER A 243 -26.04 -67.33 -1.52
N ALA A 244 -26.73 -68.30 -2.14
CA ALA A 244 -28.19 -68.56 -2.02
C ALA A 244 -29.12 -67.37 -2.38
N GLY A 245 -29.52 -67.26 -3.66
CA GLY A 245 -30.37 -66.18 -4.15
C GLY A 245 -31.83 -66.20 -3.65
N ARG A 246 -32.25 -65.14 -2.93
CA ARG A 246 -33.67 -64.79 -2.65
C ARG A 246 -33.91 -63.27 -2.70
N ALA A 247 -33.68 -62.66 -3.86
CA ALA A 247 -33.65 -61.20 -4.05
C ALA A 247 -34.91 -60.40 -3.64
N ARG A 248 -36.08 -61.04 -3.43
CA ARG A 248 -37.33 -60.34 -3.09
C ARG A 248 -37.54 -60.07 -1.59
N GLN A 249 -36.80 -60.69 -0.66
CA GLN A 249 -37.00 -60.46 0.78
C GLN A 249 -36.12 -59.33 1.35
N CYS A 250 -34.93 -59.08 0.79
CA CYS A 250 -34.03 -58.02 1.26
C CYS A 250 -34.61 -56.60 1.09
N PHE A 251 -35.43 -56.38 0.05
CA PHE A 251 -36.01 -55.07 -0.26
C PHE A 251 -36.98 -54.54 0.81
N HIS A 252 -37.59 -55.41 1.61
CA HIS A 252 -38.54 -54.97 2.64
C HIS A 252 -37.85 -54.55 3.94
N ALA A 253 -36.77 -55.24 4.32
CA ALA A 253 -35.93 -54.88 5.47
C ALA A 253 -35.21 -53.53 5.24
N LEU A 254 -34.67 -53.32 4.04
CA LEU A 254 -34.04 -52.05 3.64
C LEU A 254 -35.00 -50.84 3.72
N LYS A 255 -36.31 -51.04 3.50
CA LYS A 255 -37.31 -49.96 3.67
C LYS A 255 -37.60 -49.61 5.14
N LEU A 256 -37.50 -50.57 6.06
CA LEU A 256 -37.70 -50.34 7.49
C LEU A 256 -36.47 -49.67 8.12
N ILE A 257 -35.27 -50.22 7.89
CA ILE A 257 -34.01 -49.64 8.38
C ILE A 257 -33.85 -48.19 7.92
N LYS A 258 -34.24 -47.87 6.68
CA LYS A 258 -34.17 -46.50 6.15
C LYS A 258 -35.17 -45.55 6.82
N LYS A 259 -36.24 -46.03 7.45
CA LYS A 259 -37.24 -45.20 8.13
C LYS A 259 -36.82 -44.87 9.56
N ASP A 260 -36.36 -45.88 10.31
CA ASP A 260 -35.99 -45.70 11.72
C ASP A 260 -34.62 -45.01 11.87
N CYS A 261 -33.68 -45.29 10.95
CA CYS A 261 -32.41 -44.55 10.88
C CYS A 261 -32.63 -43.07 10.51
N LEU A 262 -33.63 -42.74 9.67
CA LEU A 262 -33.99 -41.34 9.38
C LEU A 262 -34.67 -40.63 10.56
N LEU A 263 -35.26 -41.35 11.52
CA LEU A 263 -35.72 -40.78 12.79
C LEU A 263 -34.54 -40.55 13.75
N SER A 264 -33.64 -41.53 13.89
CA SER A 264 -32.45 -41.41 14.74
C SER A 264 -31.52 -40.26 14.29
N LEU A 265 -31.33 -40.08 12.97
CA LEU A 265 -30.57 -38.95 12.41
C LEU A 265 -31.24 -37.59 12.66
N ARG A 266 -32.55 -37.54 12.97
CA ARG A 266 -33.28 -36.29 13.24
C ARG A 266 -33.35 -35.91 14.72
N VAL A 267 -33.00 -36.81 15.63
CA VAL A 267 -33.01 -36.55 17.09
C VAL A 267 -31.59 -36.44 17.67
N SER A 268 -30.58 -37.06 17.04
CA SER A 268 -29.17 -36.86 17.43
C SER A 268 -28.53 -35.58 16.87
N LEU A 269 -29.30 -34.73 16.17
CA LEU A 269 -28.84 -33.46 15.58
C LEU A 269 -28.91 -32.26 16.56
N CYS A 270 -29.26 -32.52 17.83
CA CYS A 270 -29.06 -31.61 18.95
C CYS A 270 -27.79 -31.96 19.76
N ALA A 271 -26.76 -32.52 19.11
CA ALA A 271 -25.40 -32.35 19.60
C ALA A 271 -25.12 -30.84 19.73
N SER A 272 -24.54 -30.41 20.85
CA SER A 272 -24.40 -28.99 21.17
C SER A 272 -23.55 -28.28 20.11
N THR A 273 -24.18 -27.45 19.29
CA THR A 273 -23.47 -26.46 18.49
C THR A 273 -22.86 -25.44 19.45
N ALA A 274 -21.62 -25.69 19.88
CA ALA A 274 -20.74 -24.64 20.35
C ALA A 274 -20.63 -23.65 19.18
N SER A 275 -21.43 -22.59 19.24
CA SER A 275 -21.61 -21.69 18.11
C SER A 275 -20.32 -20.93 17.90
N VAL A 276 -19.54 -21.33 16.89
CA VAL A 276 -18.34 -20.59 16.46
C VAL A 276 -18.79 -19.14 16.27
N PRO A 277 -18.28 -18.19 17.07
CA PRO A 277 -18.83 -16.84 17.10
C PRO A 277 -18.67 -16.22 15.73
N ARG A 278 -19.75 -15.61 15.21
CA ARG A 278 -19.72 -15.01 13.88
C ARG A 278 -18.64 -13.93 13.85
N ILE A 279 -17.71 -14.09 12.91
CA ILE A 279 -16.51 -13.26 12.79
C ILE A 279 -16.88 -11.95 12.06
N THR A 280 -17.71 -12.07 11.02
CA THR A 280 -18.17 -10.91 10.25
C THR A 280 -19.52 -10.40 10.78
N THR A 281 -19.51 -9.16 11.25
CA THR A 281 -20.69 -8.45 11.80
C THR A 281 -20.95 -7.10 11.09
N HIS A 282 -20.06 -6.72 10.17
CA HIS A 282 -20.06 -5.41 9.53
C HIS A 282 -21.24 -5.22 8.55
N TYR A 283 -21.79 -4.01 8.53
CA TYR A 283 -23.03 -3.67 7.82
C TYR A 283 -22.99 -3.82 6.29
N THR A 284 -21.79 -3.95 5.71
CA THR A 284 -21.57 -4.20 4.26
C THR A 284 -21.76 -5.67 3.86
N ILE A 285 -21.74 -6.60 4.83
CA ILE A 285 -22.01 -8.03 4.64
C ILE A 285 -23.34 -8.43 5.30
N HIS A 286 -23.72 -7.75 6.38
CA HIS A 286 -25.01 -7.91 7.06
C HIS A 286 -25.79 -6.59 7.07
N PRO A 287 -26.59 -6.32 6.01
CA PRO A 287 -27.30 -5.05 5.86
C PRO A 287 -28.26 -4.79 7.03
N ARG A 288 -28.15 -3.58 7.60
CA ARG A 288 -28.84 -3.17 8.84
C ARG A 288 -30.36 -3.10 8.69
N ASP A 289 -30.84 -2.82 7.48
CA ASP A 289 -32.25 -2.92 7.05
C ASP A 289 -32.88 -4.31 7.25
N LYS A 290 -32.07 -5.35 7.50
CA LYS A 290 -32.51 -6.74 7.70
C LYS A 290 -32.26 -7.25 9.12
N ASP A 291 -31.81 -6.38 10.02
CA ASP A 291 -31.49 -6.72 11.40
C ASP A 291 -32.46 -6.00 12.36
N LYS A 292 -33.20 -6.78 13.14
CA LYS A 292 -34.18 -6.25 14.10
C LYS A 292 -33.58 -5.36 15.18
N ARG A 293 -32.26 -5.43 15.43
CA ARG A 293 -31.54 -4.53 16.34
C ARG A 293 -31.53 -3.08 15.87
N TRP A 294 -31.88 -2.83 14.61
CA TRP A 294 -31.95 -1.50 13.97
C TRP A 294 -33.38 -0.98 13.78
N GLU A 295 -34.40 -1.71 14.25
CA GLU A 295 -35.80 -1.29 14.16
C GLU A 295 -36.03 -0.04 15.04
N GLY A 296 -36.51 1.05 14.43
CA GLY A 296 -36.72 2.34 15.09
C GLY A 296 -35.52 3.29 15.13
N VAL A 297 -34.34 2.89 14.62
CA VAL A 297 -33.17 3.77 14.49
C VAL A 297 -33.37 4.73 13.31
N ASN A 298 -33.16 6.04 13.50
CA ASN A 298 -33.15 6.96 12.35
C ASN A 298 -31.88 6.75 11.50
N MET A 299 -32.07 6.55 10.20
CA MET A 299 -31.02 6.32 9.21
C MET A 299 -30.83 7.49 8.24
N GLU A 300 -31.55 8.58 8.44
CA GLU A 300 -31.31 9.88 7.79
C GLU A 300 -29.87 10.36 8.02
N ARG A 301 -29.36 11.17 7.10
CA ARG A 301 -28.04 11.79 7.17
C ARG A 301 -28.16 13.28 6.90
N PHE A 302 -27.34 14.08 7.58
CA PHE A 302 -27.06 15.42 7.11
C PHE A 302 -26.28 15.35 5.79
N ALA A 303 -26.54 16.29 4.90
CA ALA A 303 -25.91 16.38 3.60
C ALA A 303 -25.38 17.79 3.36
N GLU A 304 -24.20 17.88 2.76
CA GLU A 304 -23.62 19.12 2.27
C GLU A 304 -23.27 19.01 0.79
N GLU A 305 -23.35 20.15 0.08
CA GLU A 305 -22.99 20.26 -1.33
C GLU A 305 -21.65 20.95 -1.51
N ALA A 306 -20.85 20.47 -2.46
CA ALA A 306 -19.60 21.07 -2.92
C ALA A 306 -19.48 20.98 -4.45
N ASP A 307 -18.54 21.70 -5.06
CA ASP A 307 -18.23 21.50 -6.49
C ASP A 307 -17.43 20.21 -6.69
N VAL A 308 -16.45 19.98 -5.82
CA VAL A 308 -15.55 18.83 -5.87
C VAL A 308 -15.36 18.22 -4.48
N VAL A 309 -15.56 16.90 -4.39
CA VAL A 309 -15.17 16.10 -3.20
C VAL A 309 -13.94 15.26 -3.53
N ILE A 310 -12.96 15.23 -2.63
CA ILE A 310 -11.69 14.51 -2.81
C ILE A 310 -11.54 13.49 -1.69
N VAL A 311 -11.33 12.21 -2.05
CA VAL A 311 -11.22 11.10 -1.09
C VAL A 311 -9.76 10.69 -0.93
N GLY A 312 -9.14 11.13 0.18
CA GLY A 312 -7.79 10.75 0.62
C GLY A 312 -6.78 11.89 0.51
N ALA A 313 -6.14 12.25 1.64
CA ALA A 313 -5.11 13.31 1.72
C ALA A 313 -3.71 12.80 1.33
N GLY A 314 -3.63 11.89 0.36
CA GLY A 314 -2.35 11.52 -0.24
C GLY A 314 -1.81 12.66 -1.14
N PRO A 315 -0.54 12.57 -1.58
CA PRO A 315 0.04 13.56 -2.49
C PRO A 315 -0.80 13.83 -3.75
N ALA A 316 -1.54 12.84 -4.26
CA ALA A 316 -2.47 13.02 -5.37
C ALA A 316 -3.66 13.93 -5.03
N GLY A 317 -4.35 13.63 -3.92
CA GLY A 317 -5.56 14.36 -3.50
C GLY A 317 -5.24 15.80 -3.08
N LEU A 318 -4.15 16.00 -2.34
CA LEU A 318 -3.70 17.34 -1.97
C LEU A 318 -3.24 18.15 -3.19
N SER A 319 -2.45 17.58 -4.12
CA SER A 319 -2.11 18.28 -5.37
C SER A 319 -3.36 18.61 -6.21
N ALA A 320 -4.39 17.77 -6.20
CA ALA A 320 -5.65 18.08 -6.87
C ALA A 320 -6.38 19.26 -6.20
N ALA A 321 -6.52 19.24 -4.87
CA ALA A 321 -7.19 20.28 -4.10
C ALA A 321 -6.50 21.65 -4.24
N ILE A 322 -5.17 21.67 -4.11
CA ILE A 322 -4.32 22.84 -4.29
C ILE A 322 -4.49 23.41 -5.69
N ARG A 323 -4.36 22.58 -6.74
CA ARG A 323 -4.46 23.08 -8.12
C ARG A 323 -5.86 23.61 -8.45
N LEU A 324 -6.93 23.01 -7.91
CA LEU A 324 -8.28 23.55 -8.05
C LEU A 324 -8.41 24.95 -7.44
N LYS A 325 -7.90 25.17 -6.22
CA LYS A 325 -7.95 26.48 -5.57
C LYS A 325 -7.02 27.52 -6.20
N GLN A 326 -5.85 27.11 -6.71
CA GLN A 326 -5.01 27.96 -7.55
C GLN A 326 -5.76 28.44 -8.80
N LEU A 327 -6.32 27.51 -9.58
CA LEU A 327 -7.09 27.84 -10.79
C LEU A 327 -8.32 28.73 -10.48
N ALA A 328 -9.02 28.45 -9.38
CA ALA A 328 -10.14 29.25 -8.90
C ALA A 328 -9.72 30.70 -8.58
N ALA A 329 -8.61 30.89 -7.88
CA ALA A 329 -8.04 32.21 -7.59
C ALA A 329 -7.53 32.92 -8.86
N GLU A 330 -6.78 32.21 -9.73
CA GLU A 330 -6.28 32.71 -11.02
C GLU A 330 -7.40 33.30 -11.91
N HIS A 331 -8.59 32.68 -11.90
CA HIS A 331 -9.73 33.07 -12.73
C HIS A 331 -10.82 33.84 -11.96
N SER A 332 -10.62 34.15 -10.67
CA SER A 332 -11.60 34.80 -9.80
C SER A 332 -12.98 34.12 -9.81
N LYS A 333 -12.98 32.78 -9.72
CA LYS A 333 -14.19 31.94 -9.60
C LYS A 333 -14.21 31.30 -8.22
N GLU A 334 -15.38 31.20 -7.60
CA GLU A 334 -15.55 30.42 -6.37
C GLU A 334 -15.72 28.94 -6.72
N VAL A 335 -15.02 28.07 -5.99
CA VAL A 335 -15.13 26.60 -6.09
C VAL A 335 -15.03 26.01 -4.68
N ARG A 336 -16.08 25.32 -4.24
CA ARG A 336 -16.06 24.58 -2.95
C ARG A 336 -15.38 23.23 -3.15
N VAL A 337 -14.32 22.99 -2.37
CA VAL A 337 -13.49 21.77 -2.46
C VAL A 337 -13.35 21.19 -1.05
N CYS A 338 -14.00 20.05 -0.84
CA CYS A 338 -13.98 19.32 0.44
C CYS A 338 -13.11 18.07 0.28
N LEU A 339 -12.12 17.89 1.15
CA LEU A 339 -11.20 16.74 1.14
C LEU A 339 -11.35 15.94 2.43
N VAL A 340 -11.69 14.66 2.31
CA VAL A 340 -11.85 13.74 3.46
C VAL A 340 -10.66 12.78 3.56
N GLU A 341 -10.13 12.60 4.78
CA GLU A 341 -9.07 11.63 5.06
C GLU A 341 -9.38 10.83 6.34
N LYS A 342 -9.15 9.52 6.27
CA LYS A 342 -9.43 8.59 7.36
C LYS A 342 -8.47 8.75 8.54
N ALA A 343 -7.26 9.24 8.29
CA ALA A 343 -6.23 9.45 9.29
C ALA A 343 -6.66 10.53 10.29
N SER A 344 -6.42 10.32 11.59
CA SER A 344 -6.73 11.28 12.65
C SER A 344 -6.11 12.66 12.45
N GLN A 345 -4.99 12.73 11.73
CA GLN A 345 -4.39 13.95 11.22
C GLN A 345 -3.74 13.68 9.85
N ILE A 346 -3.55 14.73 9.06
CA ILE A 346 -2.94 14.64 7.72
C ILE A 346 -1.53 14.05 7.82
N GLY A 347 -1.23 13.10 6.92
CA GLY A 347 0.04 12.37 6.92
C GLY A 347 0.12 11.14 7.83
N ALA A 348 -0.76 10.95 8.82
CA ALA A 348 -0.62 9.84 9.78
C ALA A 348 -0.87 8.42 9.19
N HIS A 349 -1.53 8.32 8.03
CA HIS A 349 -1.64 7.08 7.24
C HIS A 349 -0.62 6.95 6.09
N THR A 350 0.25 7.95 5.91
CA THR A 350 1.25 7.98 4.83
C THR A 350 2.47 7.13 5.20
N LEU A 351 2.91 6.27 4.29
CA LEU A 351 4.12 5.48 4.43
C LEU A 351 4.81 5.28 3.08
N SER A 352 6.11 5.57 3.01
CA SER A 352 6.95 5.34 1.84
C SER A 352 8.44 5.39 2.20
N GLY A 353 9.29 4.66 1.46
CA GLY A 353 10.74 4.89 1.52
C GLY A 353 11.11 6.32 1.10
N ALA A 354 10.37 6.88 0.12
CA ALA A 354 10.36 8.29 -0.24
C ALA A 354 11.69 8.92 -0.71
N CYS A 355 12.14 8.51 -1.89
CA CYS A 355 13.01 9.34 -2.75
C CYS A 355 12.13 10.01 -3.82
N ILE A 356 11.92 11.33 -3.74
CA ILE A 356 11.01 12.10 -4.62
C ILE A 356 11.76 12.73 -5.80
N GLU A 357 11.20 12.59 -7.00
CA GLU A 357 11.49 13.46 -8.15
C GLU A 357 10.72 14.78 -7.99
N PRO A 358 11.40 15.95 -7.87
CA PRO A 358 10.76 17.21 -7.48
C PRO A 358 9.87 17.82 -8.56
N ARG A 359 9.98 17.35 -9.81
CA ARG A 359 9.31 17.87 -11.02
C ARG A 359 7.84 18.28 -10.84
N SER A 360 7.06 17.52 -10.09
CA SER A 360 5.62 17.76 -9.90
C SER A 360 5.30 18.68 -8.72
N LEU A 361 6.23 18.82 -7.77
CA LEU A 361 6.20 19.87 -6.76
C LEU A 361 6.60 21.20 -7.38
N GLU A 362 7.65 21.23 -8.21
CA GLU A 362 8.12 22.42 -8.94
C GLU A 362 7.06 22.97 -9.91
N GLU A 363 6.19 22.10 -10.44
CA GLU A 363 5.05 22.49 -11.28
C GLU A 363 3.87 23.07 -10.48
N LEU A 364 3.67 22.61 -9.23
CA LEU A 364 2.56 23.02 -8.34
C LEU A 364 2.90 24.24 -7.48
N PHE A 365 4.16 24.33 -7.05
CA PHE A 365 4.76 25.39 -6.25
C PHE A 365 6.19 25.64 -6.76
N PRO A 366 6.38 26.53 -7.75
CA PRO A 366 7.72 26.95 -8.19
C PRO A 366 8.57 27.55 -7.05
N ASP A 367 7.90 28.07 -6.01
CA ASP A 367 8.41 28.70 -4.79
C ASP A 367 8.41 27.77 -3.56
N TRP A 368 8.49 26.44 -3.77
CA TRP A 368 8.40 25.46 -2.68
C TRP A 368 9.50 25.61 -1.61
N LYS A 369 10.67 26.15 -1.96
CA LYS A 369 11.80 26.36 -1.04
C LYS A 369 11.52 27.51 -0.09
N GLU A 370 11.02 28.60 -0.64
CA GLU A 370 10.64 29.82 0.05
C GLU A 370 9.43 29.57 0.97
N ARG A 371 8.54 28.63 0.59
CA ARG A 371 7.46 28.08 1.43
C ARG A 371 7.91 27.03 2.46
N GLY A 372 9.19 26.67 2.51
CA GLY A 372 9.74 25.76 3.52
C GLY A 372 9.34 24.28 3.36
N ALA A 373 9.04 23.79 2.15
CA ALA A 373 8.70 22.37 1.95
C ALA A 373 9.86 21.46 2.41
N PRO A 374 9.60 20.33 3.11
CA PRO A 374 10.62 19.56 3.84
C PRO A 374 11.53 18.65 2.97
N LEU A 375 12.04 19.18 1.85
CA LEU A 375 12.97 18.51 0.93
C LEU A 375 14.44 18.82 1.31
N ASN A 376 14.79 18.53 2.56
CA ASN A 376 16.09 18.91 3.16
C ASN A 376 17.29 18.03 2.76
N THR A 377 17.03 16.91 2.06
CA THR A 377 18.05 15.90 1.75
C THR A 377 18.16 15.67 0.23
N PRO A 378 18.95 16.46 -0.51
CA PRO A 378 19.29 16.11 -1.90
C PRO A 378 20.06 14.77 -1.93
N VAL A 379 19.83 13.94 -2.95
CA VAL A 379 20.58 12.68 -3.10
C VAL A 379 22.00 12.96 -3.60
N THR A 380 22.98 12.40 -2.89
CA THR A 380 24.43 12.61 -3.11
C THR A 380 25.15 11.35 -3.58
N GLU A 381 24.67 10.16 -3.21
CA GLU A 381 25.34 8.88 -3.48
C GLU A 381 24.30 7.76 -3.68
N ASP A 382 24.24 7.15 -4.86
CA ASP A 382 23.39 5.99 -5.16
C ASP A 382 24.19 4.67 -5.08
N LYS A 383 23.62 3.62 -4.48
CA LYS A 383 24.22 2.27 -4.46
C LYS A 383 23.21 1.17 -4.73
N PHE A 384 23.56 0.25 -5.62
CA PHE A 384 22.82 -0.99 -5.86
C PHE A 384 23.71 -2.21 -5.57
N GLY A 385 23.15 -3.28 -5.04
CA GLY A 385 23.87 -4.55 -4.88
C GLY A 385 22.98 -5.78 -4.93
N ILE A 386 23.56 -6.89 -5.38
CA ILE A 386 22.98 -8.23 -5.23
C ILE A 386 23.53 -8.83 -3.93
N LEU A 387 22.67 -9.38 -3.08
CA LEU A 387 23.06 -10.08 -1.86
C LEU A 387 23.05 -11.59 -2.04
N THR A 388 24.12 -12.25 -1.58
CA THR A 388 24.07 -13.63 -1.10
C THR A 388 23.86 -13.61 0.43
N GLU A 389 23.89 -14.77 1.10
CA GLU A 389 23.76 -14.82 2.56
C GLU A 389 24.92 -14.14 3.30
N THR A 390 26.11 -14.09 2.68
CA THR A 390 27.36 -13.67 3.31
C THR A 390 28.04 -12.48 2.64
N SER A 391 27.53 -11.99 1.52
CA SER A 391 28.29 -11.08 0.64
C SER A 391 27.41 -10.20 -0.25
N ARG A 392 27.85 -8.96 -0.43
CA ARG A 392 27.24 -7.98 -1.35
C ARG A 392 28.07 -7.85 -2.62
N ILE A 393 27.49 -8.18 -3.76
CA ILE A 393 28.05 -7.91 -5.09
C ILE A 393 27.58 -6.52 -5.51
N PRO A 394 28.47 -5.50 -5.62
CA PRO A 394 28.07 -4.18 -6.07
C PRO A 394 27.71 -4.19 -7.56
N VAL A 395 26.68 -3.43 -7.94
CA VAL A 395 26.25 -3.27 -9.34
C VAL A 395 26.49 -1.82 -9.76
N PRO A 396 27.17 -1.54 -10.89
CA PRO A 396 27.43 -0.18 -11.33
C PRO A 396 26.13 0.51 -11.77
N ILE A 397 25.75 1.58 -11.07
CA ILE A 397 24.65 2.46 -11.47
C ILE A 397 25.16 3.41 -12.55
N LEU A 398 24.84 3.09 -13.80
CA LEU A 398 25.20 3.90 -14.97
C LEU A 398 24.11 4.94 -15.30
N PRO A 399 24.48 6.12 -15.81
CA PRO A 399 23.53 7.11 -16.31
C PRO A 399 22.48 6.52 -17.25
N GLY A 400 21.21 6.85 -16.99
CA GLY A 400 20.07 6.33 -17.75
C GLY A 400 19.58 4.93 -17.35
N LEU A 401 20.11 4.30 -16.30
CA LEU A 401 19.36 3.29 -15.54
C LEU A 401 18.27 3.97 -14.69
N PRO A 402 17.15 3.29 -14.36
CA PRO A 402 16.06 3.89 -13.61
C PRO A 402 16.38 4.09 -12.11
N MET A 403 17.52 3.54 -11.65
CA MET A 403 17.98 3.64 -10.26
C MET A 403 18.91 4.83 -10.01
N VAL A 404 19.14 5.69 -11.01
CA VAL A 404 19.82 6.99 -10.82
C VAL A 404 18.87 7.97 -10.15
N ASN A 405 19.29 8.61 -9.07
CA ASN A 405 18.50 9.58 -8.30
C ASN A 405 19.10 11.00 -8.31
N HIS A 406 20.01 11.30 -9.24
CA HIS A 406 20.54 12.65 -9.41
C HIS A 406 19.41 13.68 -9.62
N GLY A 407 19.36 14.72 -8.79
CA GLY A 407 18.30 15.74 -8.77
C GLY A 407 17.10 15.42 -7.86
N ASN A 408 17.07 14.24 -7.23
CA ASN A 408 15.99 13.84 -6.32
C ASN A 408 16.28 14.19 -4.86
N TYR A 409 15.24 14.09 -4.02
CA TYR A 409 15.33 14.33 -2.58
C TYR A 409 14.83 13.13 -1.77
N ILE A 410 15.56 12.76 -0.72
CA ILE A 410 15.09 11.85 0.34
C ILE A 410 14.20 12.67 1.27
N VAL A 411 13.00 12.19 1.59
CA VAL A 411 12.07 12.89 2.49
C VAL A 411 11.35 11.96 3.45
N ARG A 412 10.72 12.56 4.47
CA ARG A 412 9.69 11.93 5.30
C ARG A 412 8.34 12.23 4.64
N LEU A 413 7.75 11.26 3.96
CA LEU A 413 6.57 11.52 3.11
C LEU A 413 5.37 11.96 3.95
N GLY A 414 5.21 11.44 5.18
CA GLY A 414 4.22 11.93 6.12
C GLY A 414 4.34 13.43 6.44
N HIS A 415 5.56 13.97 6.55
CA HIS A 415 5.80 15.40 6.79
C HIS A 415 5.57 16.24 5.53
N PHE A 416 6.01 15.76 4.37
CA PHE A 416 5.70 16.40 3.09
C PHE A 416 4.18 16.45 2.83
N VAL A 417 3.44 15.42 3.24
CA VAL A 417 1.97 15.38 3.17
C VAL A 417 1.31 16.32 4.18
N SER A 418 1.84 16.46 5.41
CA SER A 418 1.39 17.50 6.36
C SER A 418 1.52 18.90 5.74
N TRP A 419 2.71 19.23 5.24
CA TRP A 419 2.99 20.51 4.59
C TRP A 419 2.07 20.77 3.38
N LEU A 420 1.82 19.75 2.55
CA LEU A 420 0.82 19.87 1.46
C LEU A 420 -0.61 20.10 2.00
N GLY A 421 -0.96 19.61 3.18
CA GLY A 421 -2.20 19.91 3.89
C GLY A 421 -2.27 21.39 4.30
N GLU A 422 -1.25 21.86 5.02
CA GLU A 422 -1.09 23.25 5.45
C GLU A 422 -1.17 24.23 4.26
N GLN A 423 -0.53 23.89 3.13
CA GLN A 423 -0.62 24.68 1.91
C GLN A 423 -2.01 24.64 1.22
N ALA A 424 -2.79 23.59 1.42
CA ALA A 424 -4.14 23.45 0.87
C ALA A 424 -5.18 24.21 1.72
N GLU A 425 -5.09 24.13 3.06
CA GLU A 425 -5.92 24.91 3.99
C GLU A 425 -5.67 26.42 3.80
N ALA A 426 -4.42 26.84 3.61
CA ALA A 426 -4.06 28.22 3.29
C ALA A 426 -4.61 28.73 1.95
N LEU A 427 -5.09 27.83 1.07
CA LEU A 427 -5.81 28.14 -0.17
C LEU A 427 -7.34 27.97 -0.04
N GLY A 428 -7.84 27.77 1.18
CA GLY A 428 -9.28 27.61 1.46
C GLY A 428 -9.86 26.27 1.00
N VAL A 429 -9.07 25.22 0.91
CA VAL A 429 -9.59 23.83 0.85
C VAL A 429 -10.15 23.47 2.22
N GLU A 430 -11.34 22.89 2.25
CA GLU A 430 -11.92 22.35 3.48
C GLU A 430 -11.39 20.93 3.69
N ILE A 431 -10.57 20.72 4.72
CA ILE A 431 -9.94 19.43 4.99
C ILE A 431 -10.53 18.80 6.24
N TYR A 432 -10.96 17.55 6.10
CA TYR A 432 -11.63 16.77 7.13
C TYR A 432 -10.79 15.51 7.46
N PRO A 433 -9.72 15.65 8.27
CA PRO A 433 -9.03 14.50 8.85
C PRO A 433 -9.95 13.83 9.89
N GLY A 434 -9.79 12.52 10.07
CA GLY A 434 -10.66 11.70 10.91
C GLY A 434 -11.97 11.28 10.24
N TYR A 435 -12.27 11.69 9.00
CA TYR A 435 -13.49 11.34 8.28
C TYR A 435 -13.19 10.34 7.16
N ALA A 436 -13.62 9.10 7.32
CA ALA A 436 -13.39 8.06 6.32
C ALA A 436 -14.59 7.96 5.36
N ALA A 437 -14.41 8.27 4.07
CA ALA A 437 -15.43 7.95 3.07
C ALA A 437 -15.67 6.43 3.04
N ALA A 438 -16.88 6.00 3.37
CA ALA A 438 -17.24 4.58 3.57
C ALA A 438 -18.20 4.05 2.50
N GLU A 439 -18.87 4.96 1.78
CA GLU A 439 -19.94 4.65 0.83
C GLU A 439 -19.84 5.60 -0.37
N VAL A 440 -20.08 5.09 -1.58
CA VAL A 440 -20.24 5.93 -2.79
C VAL A 440 -21.72 6.17 -3.01
N LEU A 441 -22.10 7.44 -3.09
CA LEU A 441 -23.47 7.86 -3.39
C LEU A 441 -23.65 7.95 -4.91
N PHE A 442 -24.83 7.58 -5.41
CA PHE A 442 -25.16 7.61 -6.83
C PHE A 442 -26.44 8.40 -7.09
N HIS A 443 -26.51 9.05 -8.24
CA HIS A 443 -27.75 9.59 -8.79
C HIS A 443 -28.58 8.48 -9.45
N GLU A 444 -29.86 8.76 -9.73
CA GLU A 444 -30.79 7.82 -10.38
C GLU A 444 -30.38 7.48 -11.83
N ASP A 445 -29.66 8.38 -12.51
CA ASP A 445 -29.05 8.14 -13.83
C ASP A 445 -27.83 7.17 -13.77
N GLY A 446 -27.40 6.80 -12.57
CA GLY A 446 -26.27 5.92 -12.32
C GLY A 446 -24.91 6.60 -12.26
N SER A 447 -24.82 7.93 -12.36
CA SER A 447 -23.58 8.67 -12.08
C SER A 447 -23.26 8.70 -10.58
N VAL A 448 -22.00 8.92 -10.22
CA VAL A 448 -21.64 9.24 -8.83
C VAL A 448 -22.24 10.60 -8.46
N LYS A 449 -22.84 10.66 -7.27
CA LYS A 449 -23.37 11.87 -6.61
C LYS A 449 -22.38 12.45 -5.60
N GLY A 450 -21.51 11.60 -5.05
CA GLY A 450 -20.66 11.97 -3.92
C GLY A 450 -20.22 10.75 -3.11
N ILE A 451 -19.94 10.98 -1.83
CA ILE A 451 -19.68 9.94 -0.83
C ILE A 451 -20.48 10.20 0.44
N ALA A 452 -20.61 9.17 1.28
CA ALA A 452 -20.89 9.36 2.69
C ALA A 452 -19.68 8.93 3.54
N THR A 453 -19.47 9.61 4.66
CA THR A 453 -18.46 9.19 5.65
C THR A 453 -18.92 7.92 6.37
N ASN A 454 -18.02 7.31 7.13
CA ASN A 454 -18.37 6.27 8.07
C ASN A 454 -19.45 6.78 9.04
N ASP A 455 -20.38 5.89 9.39
CA ASP A 455 -21.17 6.05 10.60
C ASP A 455 -20.27 5.76 11.82
N VAL A 456 -20.71 6.08 13.03
CA VAL A 456 -20.00 5.80 14.30
C VAL A 456 -20.94 5.25 15.36
N GLY A 457 -20.39 4.60 16.39
CA GLY A 457 -21.17 4.09 17.51
C GLY A 457 -21.91 2.79 17.17
N ILE A 458 -21.23 1.85 16.51
CA ILE A 458 -21.73 0.49 16.27
C ILE A 458 -20.92 -0.48 17.12
N GLN A 459 -21.58 -1.40 17.84
CA GLN A 459 -20.93 -2.42 18.66
C GLN A 459 -20.26 -3.50 17.81
N LYS A 460 -19.33 -4.26 18.40
CA LYS A 460 -18.59 -5.33 17.71
C LYS A 460 -19.47 -6.44 17.12
N ASP A 461 -20.66 -6.65 17.66
CA ASP A 461 -21.66 -7.61 17.17
C ASP A 461 -22.55 -7.06 16.02
N GLY A 462 -22.40 -5.78 15.65
CA GLY A 462 -23.21 -5.08 14.66
C GLY A 462 -24.47 -4.38 15.21
N ALA A 463 -24.70 -4.37 16.53
CA ALA A 463 -25.78 -3.61 17.15
C ALA A 463 -25.48 -2.09 17.20
N PRO A 464 -26.50 -1.21 17.13
CA PRO A 464 -26.30 0.22 17.37
C PRO A 464 -26.02 0.50 18.85
N LYS A 465 -25.10 1.42 19.16
CA LYS A 465 -24.94 1.97 20.52
C LYS A 465 -26.00 3.04 20.78
N ALA A 466 -26.19 3.41 22.05
CA ALA A 466 -26.96 4.62 22.41
C ALA A 466 -26.32 5.91 21.88
N THR A 467 -25.03 5.86 21.50
CA THR A 467 -24.26 6.92 20.84
C THR A 467 -24.06 6.64 19.35
N PHE A 468 -25.01 5.96 18.69
CA PHE A 468 -24.96 5.73 17.25
C PHE A 468 -25.24 7.04 16.50
N GLU A 469 -24.33 7.42 15.60
CA GLU A 469 -24.50 8.57 14.70
C GLU A 469 -24.22 8.19 13.25
N ARG A 470 -25.00 8.76 12.34
CA ARG A 470 -24.89 8.55 10.89
C ARG A 470 -23.84 9.48 10.29
N GLY A 471 -23.04 8.95 9.38
CA GLY A 471 -22.00 9.71 8.68
C GLY A 471 -22.57 10.80 7.78
N LEU A 472 -21.78 11.86 7.55
CA LEU A 472 -22.14 12.99 6.70
C LEU A 472 -22.17 12.56 5.22
N GLU A 473 -23.17 13.01 4.46
CA GLU A 473 -23.11 12.95 2.98
C GLU A 473 -22.45 14.20 2.41
N LEU A 474 -21.50 14.01 1.50
CA LEU A 474 -20.89 15.08 0.71
C LEU A 474 -21.26 14.86 -0.75
N HIS A 475 -22.18 15.68 -1.27
CA HIS A 475 -22.64 15.65 -2.66
C HIS A 475 -21.77 16.60 -3.50
N ALA A 476 -21.42 16.19 -4.73
CA ALA A 476 -20.58 16.99 -5.62
C ALA A 476 -20.82 16.73 -7.11
N LYS A 477 -20.53 17.75 -7.93
CA LYS A 477 -20.57 17.68 -9.40
C LYS A 477 -19.55 16.65 -9.94
N VAL A 478 -18.44 16.46 -9.23
CA VAL A 478 -17.44 15.43 -9.50
C VAL A 478 -16.72 15.00 -8.22
N THR A 479 -16.49 13.69 -8.06
CA THR A 479 -15.75 13.10 -6.93
C THR A 479 -14.41 12.51 -7.38
N VAL A 480 -13.32 12.89 -6.71
CA VAL A 480 -11.95 12.45 -7.03
C VAL A 480 -11.49 11.39 -6.04
N PHE A 481 -11.31 10.17 -6.51
CA PHE A 481 -10.93 9.01 -5.72
C PHE A 481 -9.39 8.85 -5.66
N ALA A 482 -8.81 9.33 -4.56
CA ALA A 482 -7.37 9.45 -4.34
C ALA A 482 -6.83 8.53 -3.21
N GLU A 483 -7.59 7.48 -2.82
CA GLU A 483 -7.36 6.53 -1.70
C GLU A 483 -5.96 5.87 -1.59
N GLY A 484 -5.07 6.08 -2.57
CA GLY A 484 -3.78 5.42 -2.68
C GLY A 484 -3.89 3.97 -3.13
N CYS A 485 -2.82 3.19 -2.92
CA CYS A 485 -2.76 1.80 -3.36
C CYS A 485 -3.93 0.98 -2.81
N HIS A 486 -4.64 0.30 -3.73
CA HIS A 486 -5.79 -0.56 -3.46
C HIS A 486 -6.90 0.16 -2.63
N GLY A 487 -7.40 1.27 -3.18
CA GLY A 487 -8.61 1.95 -2.70
C GLY A 487 -9.83 1.02 -2.70
N HIS A 488 -10.64 1.11 -1.64
CA HIS A 488 -11.78 0.21 -1.42
C HIS A 488 -13.10 0.72 -2.02
N LEU A 489 -13.23 2.04 -2.21
CA LEU A 489 -14.30 2.60 -3.06
C LEU A 489 -13.91 2.39 -4.53
N ALA A 490 -12.63 2.62 -4.87
CA ALA A 490 -12.08 2.33 -6.20
C ALA A 490 -12.30 0.85 -6.61
N LYS A 491 -12.06 -0.10 -5.70
CA LYS A 491 -12.36 -1.54 -5.89
C LYS A 491 -13.81 -1.80 -6.32
N GLN A 492 -14.76 -1.06 -5.75
CA GLN A 492 -16.19 -1.17 -6.08
C GLN A 492 -16.52 -0.46 -7.41
N LEU A 493 -15.96 0.73 -7.63
CA LEU A 493 -16.10 1.51 -8.86
C LEU A 493 -15.58 0.77 -10.11
N TYR A 494 -14.46 0.04 -9.98
CA TYR A 494 -13.94 -0.86 -11.01
C TYR A 494 -14.98 -1.87 -11.51
N LYS A 495 -15.83 -2.38 -10.62
CA LYS A 495 -16.93 -3.29 -10.96
C LYS A 495 -18.17 -2.55 -11.46
N LYS A 496 -18.56 -1.45 -10.80
CA LYS A 496 -19.76 -0.64 -11.13
C LYS A 496 -19.73 -0.10 -12.56
N TYR A 497 -18.57 0.32 -13.05
CA TYR A 497 -18.40 0.94 -14.38
C TYR A 497 -17.49 0.13 -15.33
N ASN A 498 -17.23 -1.16 -15.05
CA ASN A 498 -16.39 -2.06 -15.86
C ASN A 498 -15.00 -1.50 -16.24
N LEU A 499 -14.39 -0.68 -15.38
CA LEU A 499 -13.19 0.12 -15.70
C LEU A 499 -11.91 -0.71 -15.95
N ARG A 500 -11.98 -2.05 -15.85
CA ARG A 500 -10.87 -2.99 -16.06
C ARG A 500 -10.90 -3.72 -17.40
N GLU A 501 -11.94 -3.52 -18.22
CA GLU A 501 -12.18 -4.25 -19.47
C GLU A 501 -10.95 -4.32 -20.41
N ASN A 502 -10.24 -3.20 -20.54
CA ASN A 502 -9.16 -3.03 -21.52
C ASN A 502 -7.75 -3.06 -20.90
N CYS A 503 -7.58 -3.66 -19.71
CA CYS A 503 -6.28 -3.78 -19.04
C CYS A 503 -6.10 -5.09 -18.25
N GLN A 504 -4.86 -5.41 -17.88
CA GLN A 504 -4.54 -6.57 -17.04
C GLN A 504 -4.95 -6.30 -15.58
N PRO A 505 -5.18 -7.33 -14.73
CA PRO A 505 -5.30 -7.11 -13.30
C PRO A 505 -4.02 -6.44 -12.75
N GLN A 506 -4.18 -5.55 -11.78
CA GLN A 506 -3.06 -4.90 -11.09
C GLN A 506 -2.35 -5.93 -10.21
N SER A 507 -1.02 -6.01 -10.33
CA SER A 507 -0.15 -6.69 -9.37
C SER A 507 0.43 -5.69 -8.37
N TYR A 508 0.79 -6.18 -7.20
CA TYR A 508 1.15 -5.38 -6.03
C TYR A 508 2.35 -5.99 -5.29
N GLY A 509 3.06 -5.15 -4.54
CA GLY A 509 4.01 -5.57 -3.52
C GLY A 509 3.57 -5.12 -2.13
N ILE A 510 4.09 -5.73 -1.07
CA ILE A 510 3.99 -5.22 0.30
C ILE A 510 5.33 -4.61 0.72
N GLY A 511 5.34 -3.31 0.98
CA GLY A 511 6.46 -2.58 1.54
C GLY A 511 6.35 -2.49 3.06
N LEU A 512 7.39 -2.88 3.77
CA LEU A 512 7.55 -2.71 5.21
C LEU A 512 8.67 -1.68 5.45
N LYS A 513 8.50 -0.78 6.42
CA LYS A 513 9.43 0.31 6.74
C LYS A 513 9.69 0.39 8.23
N GLU A 514 10.90 0.76 8.60
CA GLU A 514 11.27 1.25 9.92
C GLU A 514 12.04 2.58 9.81
N LEU A 515 11.95 3.42 10.85
CA LEU A 515 12.87 4.54 11.07
C LEU A 515 13.85 4.19 12.18
N TRP A 516 15.11 4.58 11.99
CA TRP A 516 16.23 4.25 12.88
C TRP A 516 17.14 5.46 13.10
N THR A 517 17.42 5.79 14.36
CA THR A 517 18.52 6.70 14.74
C THR A 517 19.77 5.84 14.94
N ILE A 518 20.89 6.20 14.30
CA ILE A 518 22.13 5.38 14.27
C ILE A 518 23.36 6.15 14.78
N ASP A 519 24.51 5.47 14.97
CA ASP A 519 25.79 6.16 15.24
C ASP A 519 26.13 7.12 14.08
N GLU A 520 26.37 8.38 14.40
CA GLU A 520 26.75 9.45 13.46
C GLU A 520 27.94 9.05 12.56
N LYS A 521 28.90 8.27 13.08
CA LYS A 521 30.03 7.74 12.29
C LYS A 521 29.57 6.88 11.11
N LYS A 522 28.41 6.22 11.25
CA LYS A 522 27.79 5.32 10.26
C LYS A 522 26.80 6.07 9.35
N TRP A 523 26.28 7.21 9.79
CA TRP A 523 25.36 8.07 9.04
C TRP A 523 26.05 8.77 7.85
N LYS A 524 25.41 8.79 6.68
CA LYS A 524 25.98 9.30 5.42
C LYS A 524 24.91 10.08 4.64
N PRO A 525 24.60 11.34 5.04
CA PRO A 525 23.47 12.10 4.54
C PRO A 525 23.39 12.18 3.01
N GLY A 526 22.18 12.01 2.46
CA GLY A 526 21.95 12.03 1.02
C GLY A 526 22.26 10.70 0.31
N ARG A 527 22.78 9.68 1.00
CA ARG A 527 22.96 8.35 0.41
C ARG A 527 21.63 7.59 0.28
N VAL A 528 21.46 6.99 -0.90
CA VAL A 528 20.43 6.01 -1.25
C VAL A 528 21.10 4.65 -1.48
N GLU A 529 20.67 3.61 -0.75
CA GLU A 529 21.08 2.22 -1.01
C GLU A 529 19.88 1.30 -1.30
N HIS A 530 20.01 0.47 -2.35
CA HIS A 530 19.06 -0.58 -2.75
C HIS A 530 19.75 -1.94 -2.84
N THR A 531 19.03 -3.01 -2.51
CA THR A 531 19.53 -4.39 -2.69
C THR A 531 18.47 -5.37 -3.18
N VAL A 532 18.90 -6.44 -3.86
CA VAL A 532 18.05 -7.56 -4.32
C VAL A 532 18.77 -8.90 -4.09
N GLY A 533 18.03 -10.01 -4.14
CA GLY A 533 18.56 -11.34 -3.80
C GLY A 533 18.25 -11.71 -2.35
N TRP A 534 19.25 -12.21 -1.61
CA TRP A 534 19.06 -12.70 -0.25
C TRP A 534 18.37 -11.66 0.66
N PRO A 535 17.40 -12.05 1.51
CA PRO A 535 17.01 -13.43 1.84
C PRO A 535 16.05 -14.12 0.86
N LEU A 536 15.59 -13.44 -0.19
CA LEU A 536 14.63 -13.99 -1.16
C LEU A 536 15.28 -14.99 -2.13
N ASP A 537 14.48 -15.95 -2.61
CA ASP A 537 14.83 -16.78 -3.76
C ASP A 537 14.72 -15.99 -5.09
N ARG A 538 15.32 -16.48 -6.18
CA ARG A 538 15.31 -15.76 -7.46
C ARG A 538 13.91 -15.50 -8.03
N HIS A 539 12.93 -16.35 -7.72
CA HIS A 539 11.58 -16.29 -8.27
C HIS A 539 10.60 -15.48 -7.42
N THR A 540 10.98 -15.07 -6.21
CA THR A 540 10.22 -14.12 -5.41
C THR A 540 10.69 -12.71 -5.72
N TYR A 541 9.84 -11.89 -6.35
CA TYR A 541 10.16 -10.49 -6.59
C TYR A 541 10.26 -9.71 -5.28
N GLY A 542 11.26 -8.83 -5.15
CA GLY A 542 11.45 -8.02 -3.95
C GLY A 542 12.87 -7.50 -3.79
N GLY A 543 13.10 -6.77 -2.70
CA GLY A 543 14.37 -6.12 -2.39
C GLY A 543 14.25 -5.06 -1.30
N SER A 544 15.39 -4.46 -0.94
CA SER A 544 15.48 -3.48 0.15
C SER A 544 15.64 -2.04 -0.33
N PHE A 545 15.35 -1.11 0.58
CA PHE A 545 15.82 0.27 0.52
C PHE A 545 16.42 0.69 1.87
N LEU A 546 17.44 1.54 1.85
CA LEU A 546 18.07 2.16 3.03
C LEU A 546 18.56 3.55 2.63
N TYR A 547 17.90 4.59 3.16
CA TYR A 547 18.15 5.99 2.80
C TYR A 547 18.58 6.78 4.05
N HIS A 548 19.69 7.52 3.96
CA HIS A 548 20.19 8.37 5.05
C HIS A 548 19.66 9.80 4.91
N LEU A 549 18.79 10.21 5.84
CA LEU A 549 18.18 11.56 5.83
C LEU A 549 19.15 12.61 6.37
N ASN A 550 19.08 13.83 5.84
CA ASN A 550 19.79 15.01 6.31
C ASN A 550 18.85 15.85 7.20
N GLU A 551 18.53 15.31 8.38
CA GLU A 551 17.74 15.99 9.42
C GLU A 551 18.64 16.29 10.64
N ARG A 552 18.06 16.82 11.73
CA ARG A 552 18.81 17.18 12.96
C ARG A 552 19.41 15.98 13.71
N GLU A 553 18.95 14.77 13.40
CA GLU A 553 19.37 13.51 14.01
C GLU A 553 19.97 12.59 12.94
N PRO A 554 20.90 11.68 13.32
CA PRO A 554 21.49 10.69 12.42
C PRO A 554 20.47 9.60 12.03
N LEU A 555 19.50 9.98 11.19
CA LEU A 555 18.31 9.21 10.87
C LEU A 555 18.44 8.42 9.56
N VAL A 556 17.94 7.19 9.57
CA VAL A 556 17.81 6.31 8.41
C VAL A 556 16.38 5.83 8.25
N ALA A 557 15.85 5.94 7.03
CA ALA A 557 14.63 5.27 6.60
C ALA A 557 15.02 4.00 5.83
N LEU A 558 14.60 2.84 6.34
CA LEU A 558 14.93 1.55 5.75
C LEU A 558 13.69 0.65 5.66
N GLY A 559 13.74 -0.31 4.76
CA GLY A 559 12.62 -1.19 4.52
C GLY A 559 12.85 -2.24 3.46
N PHE A 560 11.83 -3.06 3.25
CA PHE A 560 11.87 -4.21 2.36
C PHE A 560 10.54 -4.33 1.62
N VAL A 561 10.59 -4.72 0.35
CA VAL A 561 9.44 -4.97 -0.51
C VAL A 561 9.43 -6.44 -0.92
N VAL A 562 8.27 -7.07 -0.87
CA VAL A 562 8.02 -8.41 -1.45
C VAL A 562 6.82 -8.30 -2.40
N GLY A 563 7.00 -8.74 -3.64
CA GLY A 563 5.92 -8.87 -4.63
C GLY A 563 4.88 -9.86 -4.14
N LEU A 564 3.60 -9.46 -4.15
CA LEU A 564 2.50 -10.29 -3.66
C LEU A 564 2.16 -11.44 -4.62
N ASP A 565 2.85 -11.59 -5.74
CA ASP A 565 2.83 -12.78 -6.58
C ASP A 565 3.71 -13.94 -6.07
N TYR A 566 4.36 -13.79 -4.89
CA TYR A 566 5.11 -14.88 -4.26
C TYR A 566 4.27 -16.17 -4.14
N GLN A 567 4.91 -17.33 -4.33
CA GLN A 567 4.23 -18.61 -4.51
C GLN A 567 4.18 -19.49 -3.26
N ASN A 568 5.15 -19.37 -2.35
CA ASN A 568 5.25 -20.21 -1.15
C ASN A 568 4.35 -19.63 -0.02
N PRO A 569 3.32 -20.35 0.45
CA PRO A 569 2.40 -19.83 1.48
C PRO A 569 3.01 -19.77 2.90
N TYR A 570 4.21 -20.34 3.10
CA TYR A 570 4.98 -20.18 4.34
C TYR A 570 5.80 -18.88 4.37
N LEU A 571 5.94 -18.17 3.24
CA LEU A 571 6.71 -16.93 3.18
C LEU A 571 6.03 -15.83 4.01
N ASN A 572 6.82 -15.18 4.86
CA ASN A 572 6.38 -14.10 5.74
C ASN A 572 7.19 -12.84 5.43
N PRO A 573 6.63 -11.84 4.71
CA PRO A 573 7.35 -10.63 4.31
C PRO A 573 7.93 -9.82 5.48
N PHE A 574 7.30 -9.89 6.66
CA PHE A 574 7.84 -9.28 7.88
C PHE A 574 9.09 -10.03 8.35
N ARG A 575 9.08 -11.37 8.38
CA ARG A 575 10.27 -12.15 8.75
C ARG A 575 11.40 -11.99 7.74
N GLU A 576 11.13 -11.90 6.43
CA GLU A 576 12.16 -11.59 5.43
C GLU A 576 12.82 -10.24 5.70
N PHE A 577 12.03 -9.19 5.99
CA PHE A 577 12.56 -7.87 6.36
C PHE A 577 13.40 -7.92 7.65
N GLN A 578 12.92 -8.61 8.69
CA GLN A 578 13.67 -8.74 9.94
C GLN A 578 14.95 -9.58 9.77
N ARG A 579 14.94 -10.60 8.88
CA ARG A 579 16.13 -11.41 8.51
C ARG A 579 17.12 -10.61 7.68
N TRP A 580 16.66 -9.83 6.70
CA TRP A 580 17.50 -9.01 5.81
C TRP A 580 18.42 -8.05 6.59
N LYS A 581 17.94 -7.47 7.70
CA LYS A 581 18.74 -6.56 8.54
C LYS A 581 19.99 -7.22 9.16
N HIS A 582 20.05 -8.55 9.26
CA HIS A 582 21.23 -9.32 9.70
C HIS A 582 22.25 -9.60 8.58
N HIS A 583 22.03 -9.14 7.34
CA HIS A 583 23.05 -9.29 6.30
C HIS A 583 24.33 -8.53 6.69
N PRO A 584 25.55 -9.09 6.52
CA PRO A 584 26.81 -8.44 6.94
C PRO A 584 27.10 -7.07 6.32
N SER A 585 26.43 -6.67 5.24
CA SER A 585 26.54 -5.33 4.66
C SER A 585 25.47 -4.33 5.13
N VAL A 586 24.62 -4.72 6.09
CA VAL A 586 23.46 -3.94 6.59
C VAL A 586 23.51 -3.84 8.11
N GLN A 587 23.70 -4.97 8.80
CA GLN A 587 23.80 -5.04 10.26
C GLN A 587 24.78 -4.02 10.85
N PRO A 588 26.02 -3.85 10.32
CA PRO A 588 26.97 -2.90 10.90
C PRO A 588 26.49 -1.45 10.89
N THR A 589 25.57 -1.06 10.00
CA THR A 589 24.95 0.28 9.98
C THR A 589 23.98 0.49 11.14
N LEU A 590 23.31 -0.57 11.59
CA LEU A 590 22.23 -0.54 12.59
C LEU A 590 22.70 -0.91 14.02
N GLU A 591 23.84 -1.58 14.15
CA GLU A 591 24.46 -1.90 15.45
C GLU A 591 24.65 -0.66 16.33
N GLY A 592 24.07 -0.67 17.53
CA GLY A 592 24.07 0.46 18.47
C GLY A 592 23.04 1.56 18.15
N GLY A 593 22.31 1.44 17.04
CA GLY A 593 21.17 2.30 16.72
C GLY A 593 19.90 1.91 17.47
N THR A 594 18.90 2.80 17.41
CA THR A 594 17.58 2.61 18.01
C THR A 594 16.50 2.68 16.94
N ARG A 595 15.64 1.67 16.87
CA ARG A 595 14.43 1.66 16.04
C ARG A 595 13.35 2.52 16.70
N ILE A 596 12.89 3.57 16.02
CA ILE A 596 11.95 4.55 16.58
C ILE A 596 10.53 4.48 15.99
N ALA A 597 10.36 3.89 14.80
CA ALA A 597 9.03 3.69 14.19
C ALA A 597 9.01 2.44 13.29
N TYR A 598 7.81 1.90 13.05
CA TYR A 598 7.54 0.78 12.14
C TYR A 598 6.23 1.02 11.38
N GLY A 599 6.11 0.47 10.18
CA GLY A 599 4.83 0.38 9.48
C GLY A 599 4.90 -0.47 8.20
N ALA A 600 3.75 -0.64 7.55
CA ALA A 600 3.67 -1.33 6.25
C ALA A 600 2.55 -0.78 5.36
N ARG A 601 2.75 -0.86 4.04
CA ARG A 601 1.77 -0.45 3.01
C ARG A 601 1.96 -1.26 1.72
N ALA A 602 0.87 -1.71 1.10
CA ALA A 602 0.95 -2.24 -0.25
C ALA A 602 1.28 -1.12 -1.25
N LEU A 603 1.95 -1.47 -2.35
CA LEU A 603 2.30 -0.61 -3.48
C LEU A 603 1.99 -1.31 -4.81
N ASN A 604 1.70 -0.55 -5.86
CA ASN A 604 1.37 -1.08 -7.18
C ASN A 604 2.65 -1.46 -7.95
N GLU A 605 2.66 -2.61 -8.62
CA GLU A 605 3.77 -3.03 -9.50
C GLU A 605 3.32 -3.57 -10.87
N GLY A 606 2.03 -3.50 -11.19
CA GLY A 606 1.46 -3.91 -12.48
C GLY A 606 1.72 -2.94 -13.64
N GLY A 607 2.27 -1.75 -13.39
CA GLY A 607 2.71 -0.80 -14.42
C GLY A 607 1.61 -0.35 -15.39
N ILE A 608 2.02 0.12 -16.59
CA ILE A 608 1.10 0.71 -17.56
C ILE A 608 0.05 -0.28 -18.09
N GLN A 609 0.39 -1.58 -18.12
CA GLN A 609 -0.51 -2.68 -18.49
C GLN A 609 -1.73 -2.81 -17.57
N SER A 610 -1.66 -2.21 -16.37
CA SER A 610 -2.63 -2.38 -15.29
C SER A 610 -3.39 -1.10 -14.94
N ILE A 611 -3.26 -0.04 -15.74
CA ILE A 611 -4.02 1.20 -15.56
C ILE A 611 -5.47 0.97 -16.04
N PRO A 612 -6.50 1.31 -15.24
CA PRO A 612 -7.91 1.22 -15.63
C PRO A 612 -8.33 2.38 -16.55
N LYS A 613 -9.58 2.36 -17.05
CA LYS A 613 -10.24 3.63 -17.41
C LYS A 613 -10.30 4.50 -16.14
N LEU A 614 -9.90 5.76 -16.26
CA LEU A 614 -9.71 6.69 -15.15
C LEU A 614 -10.93 7.57 -14.85
N THR A 615 -11.90 7.61 -15.76
CA THR A 615 -13.08 8.50 -15.68
C THR A 615 -14.38 7.71 -15.72
N PHE A 616 -15.41 8.25 -15.09
CA PHE A 616 -16.80 7.78 -15.17
C PHE A 616 -17.74 8.95 -14.81
N PRO A 617 -19.03 8.88 -15.17
CA PRO A 617 -20.02 9.88 -14.77
C PRO A 617 -19.97 10.17 -13.26
N GLY A 618 -19.63 11.41 -12.91
CA GLY A 618 -19.53 11.90 -11.54
C GLY A 618 -18.18 11.65 -10.84
N GLY A 619 -17.15 11.09 -11.49
CA GLY A 619 -15.87 10.93 -10.79
C GLY A 619 -14.65 10.45 -11.58
N LEU A 620 -13.48 10.63 -10.94
CA LEU A 620 -12.15 10.35 -11.48
C LEU A 620 -11.29 9.54 -10.51
N LEU A 621 -10.32 8.79 -11.02
CA LEU A 621 -9.34 8.00 -10.26
C LEU A 621 -7.93 8.57 -10.44
N ILE A 622 -7.24 8.91 -9.33
CA ILE A 622 -5.90 9.52 -9.37
C ILE A 622 -4.85 8.80 -8.50
N GLY A 623 -3.58 8.98 -8.83
CA GLY A 623 -2.44 8.49 -8.07
C GLY A 623 -2.25 6.98 -8.07
N CYS A 624 -1.96 6.41 -6.90
CA CYS A 624 -1.73 4.97 -6.73
C CYS A 624 -3.04 4.15 -6.65
N SER A 625 -4.21 4.79 -6.64
CA SER A 625 -5.51 4.09 -6.74
C SER A 625 -5.67 3.36 -8.10
N PRO A 626 -5.57 4.05 -9.26
CA PRO A 626 -5.44 3.39 -10.57
C PRO A 626 -4.06 2.74 -10.75
N GLY A 627 -3.01 3.27 -10.09
CA GLY A 627 -1.70 2.62 -9.99
C GLY A 627 -0.61 3.20 -10.88
N LEU A 628 -0.45 4.53 -10.88
CA LEU A 628 0.53 5.26 -11.71
C LEU A 628 1.99 5.17 -11.19
N LEU A 629 2.41 4.03 -10.62
CA LEU A 629 3.71 3.86 -9.97
C LEU A 629 4.79 3.38 -10.96
N ASN A 630 5.93 4.07 -11.00
CA ASN A 630 7.12 3.62 -11.72
C ASN A 630 7.90 2.62 -10.87
N VAL A 631 7.68 1.33 -11.17
CA VAL A 631 8.15 0.19 -10.37
C VAL A 631 9.67 0.11 -10.25
N PRO A 632 10.46 0.07 -11.35
CA PRO A 632 11.92 -0.03 -11.24
C PRO A 632 12.61 1.26 -10.77
N LYS A 633 11.91 2.41 -10.74
CA LYS A 633 12.38 3.60 -10.01
C LYS A 633 12.08 3.54 -8.50
N ILE A 634 11.15 2.68 -8.08
CA ILE A 634 10.47 2.66 -6.77
C ILE A 634 9.84 4.03 -6.45
N LYS A 635 9.14 4.64 -7.42
CA LYS A 635 8.56 6.00 -7.30
C LYS A 635 7.16 6.08 -7.88
N GLY A 636 6.21 6.53 -7.06
CA GLY A 636 4.85 6.88 -7.48
C GLY A 636 4.39 8.26 -7.03
N THR A 637 5.19 9.02 -6.27
CA THR A 637 4.76 10.30 -5.69
C THR A 637 4.63 11.40 -6.74
N HIS A 638 5.62 11.56 -7.62
CA HIS A 638 5.64 12.57 -8.67
C HIS A 638 4.53 12.35 -9.69
N THR A 639 4.43 11.13 -10.23
CA THR A 639 3.34 10.73 -11.12
C THR A 639 1.96 10.88 -10.47
N ALA A 640 1.83 10.59 -9.17
CA ALA A 640 0.60 10.81 -8.43
C ALA A 640 0.24 12.30 -8.26
N MET A 641 1.19 13.16 -7.89
CA MET A 641 0.97 14.61 -7.84
C MET A 641 0.53 15.17 -9.19
N LYS A 642 1.27 14.87 -10.28
CA LYS A 642 0.89 15.33 -11.64
C LYS A 642 -0.47 14.77 -12.09
N SER A 643 -0.83 13.55 -11.66
CA SER A 643 -2.15 13.00 -11.93
C SER A 643 -3.28 13.77 -11.22
N GLY A 644 -3.01 14.38 -10.07
CA GLY A 644 -3.92 15.31 -9.40
C GLY A 644 -4.02 16.65 -10.14
N ILE A 645 -2.88 17.27 -10.47
CA ILE A 645 -2.80 18.53 -11.22
C ILE A 645 -3.61 18.45 -12.53
N LEU A 646 -3.39 17.41 -13.34
CA LEU A 646 -4.10 17.22 -14.61
C LEU A 646 -5.60 16.93 -14.45
N ALA A 647 -6.00 16.29 -13.34
CA ALA A 647 -7.42 16.09 -13.03
C ALA A 647 -8.09 17.43 -12.70
N SER A 648 -7.44 18.26 -11.87
CA SER A 648 -7.92 19.59 -11.52
C SER A 648 -8.03 20.54 -12.70
N GLU A 649 -7.05 20.52 -13.60
CA GLU A 649 -7.06 21.33 -14.83
C GLU A 649 -8.23 20.93 -15.75
N ALA A 650 -8.52 19.63 -15.86
CA ALA A 650 -9.67 19.14 -16.62
C ALA A 650 -11.03 19.43 -15.93
N ILE A 651 -11.13 19.19 -14.62
CA ILE A 651 -12.32 19.48 -13.81
C ILE A 651 -12.67 20.97 -13.89
N PHE A 652 -11.70 21.84 -13.62
CA PHE A 652 -11.93 23.28 -13.60
C PHE A 652 -12.39 23.80 -14.97
N SER A 653 -11.79 23.30 -16.06
CA SER A 653 -12.19 23.61 -17.42
C SER A 653 -13.65 23.23 -17.74
N GLN A 654 -14.17 22.15 -17.14
CA GLN A 654 -15.60 21.82 -17.22
C GLN A 654 -16.46 22.69 -16.28
N LEU A 655 -16.05 22.89 -15.03
CA LEU A 655 -16.82 23.65 -14.02
C LEU A 655 -17.09 25.11 -14.42
N ILE A 656 -16.16 25.76 -15.14
CA ILE A 656 -16.34 27.15 -15.60
C ILE A 656 -17.07 27.26 -16.95
N ASN A 657 -17.39 26.15 -17.61
CA ASN A 657 -18.02 26.16 -18.93
C ASN A 657 -19.54 26.26 -18.83
N GLU A 658 -20.04 27.50 -18.90
CA GLU A 658 -21.48 27.84 -18.85
C GLU A 658 -22.32 27.19 -19.98
N ASN A 659 -21.69 26.61 -21.01
CA ASN A 659 -22.35 25.90 -22.11
C ASN A 659 -22.23 24.36 -22.03
N LEU A 660 -21.74 23.81 -20.91
CA LEU A 660 -21.49 22.37 -20.77
C LEU A 660 -22.80 21.54 -20.72
N GLN A 661 -23.11 20.84 -21.81
CA GLN A 661 -24.18 19.84 -21.82
C GLN A 661 -23.64 18.46 -21.40
N SER A 662 -23.71 18.16 -20.10
CA SER A 662 -23.50 16.81 -19.59
C SER A 662 -24.69 15.89 -19.94
N LYS A 663 -24.42 14.59 -20.11
CA LYS A 663 -25.46 13.55 -20.29
C LYS A 663 -25.99 12.98 -18.97
N THR A 664 -25.33 13.32 -17.87
CA THR A 664 -25.55 12.83 -16.51
C THR A 664 -25.39 13.98 -15.51
N ILE A 665 -25.99 13.86 -14.33
CA ILE A 665 -25.94 14.90 -13.31
C ILE A 665 -24.50 15.08 -12.80
N GLY A 666 -23.81 13.99 -12.51
CA GLY A 666 -22.36 13.99 -12.28
C GLY A 666 -21.57 14.06 -13.59
N LEU A 667 -20.49 14.85 -13.60
CA LEU A 667 -19.66 15.12 -14.77
C LEU A 667 -18.74 13.92 -15.13
N ASP A 668 -18.66 13.54 -16.41
CA ASP A 668 -17.64 12.60 -16.92
C ASP A 668 -16.50 13.40 -17.58
N VAL A 669 -15.44 13.66 -16.81
CA VAL A 669 -14.32 14.53 -17.22
C VAL A 669 -13.28 13.75 -18.03
N GLN A 670 -13.68 13.30 -19.23
CA GLN A 670 -12.90 12.40 -20.09
C GLN A 670 -11.54 12.99 -20.53
N GLU A 671 -11.44 14.32 -20.61
CA GLU A 671 -10.23 15.06 -20.98
C GLU A 671 -9.06 14.79 -20.03
N TYR A 672 -9.34 14.42 -18.77
CA TYR A 672 -8.32 14.03 -17.81
C TYR A 672 -7.47 12.85 -18.31
N GLU A 673 -8.11 11.78 -18.79
CA GLU A 673 -7.41 10.57 -19.22
C GLU A 673 -6.61 10.82 -20.51
N GLU A 674 -7.14 11.65 -21.42
CA GLU A 674 -6.40 12.12 -22.59
C GLU A 674 -5.18 12.94 -22.20
N ASN A 675 -5.32 13.91 -21.29
CA ASN A 675 -4.23 14.79 -20.88
C ASN A 675 -3.15 14.00 -20.12
N LEU A 676 -3.52 13.00 -19.31
CA LEU A 676 -2.58 12.08 -18.71
C LEU A 676 -1.82 11.26 -19.77
N LYS A 677 -2.51 10.72 -20.79
CA LYS A 677 -1.90 9.99 -21.91
C LYS A 677 -0.94 10.84 -22.75
N LYS A 678 -1.25 12.13 -22.94
CA LYS A 678 -0.39 13.12 -23.63
C LYS A 678 0.82 13.53 -22.78
N SER A 679 0.70 13.47 -21.45
CA SER A 679 1.72 13.91 -20.49
C SER A 679 3.00 13.06 -20.45
N TRP A 680 3.98 13.52 -19.69
CA TRP A 680 5.20 12.77 -19.41
C TRP A 680 4.99 11.53 -18.54
N VAL A 681 3.91 11.47 -17.73
CA VAL A 681 3.60 10.32 -16.85
C VAL A 681 3.39 9.06 -17.69
N TRP A 682 2.61 9.15 -18.76
CA TRP A 682 2.34 8.01 -19.64
C TRP A 682 3.61 7.53 -20.37
N LYS A 683 4.43 8.47 -20.84
CA LYS A 683 5.72 8.18 -21.50
C LYS A 683 6.71 7.49 -20.57
N GLU A 684 6.79 7.95 -19.32
CA GLU A 684 7.63 7.36 -18.28
C GLU A 684 7.20 5.92 -17.95
N LEU A 685 5.90 5.71 -17.66
CA LEU A 685 5.38 4.38 -17.35
C LEU A 685 5.46 3.42 -18.54
N TYR A 686 5.35 3.93 -19.78
CA TYR A 686 5.52 3.13 -20.99
C TYR A 686 6.97 2.70 -21.19
N ALA A 687 7.95 3.57 -20.96
CA ALA A 687 9.37 3.23 -21.13
C ALA A 687 9.84 2.11 -20.18
N VAL A 688 9.26 1.99 -18.98
CA VAL A 688 9.63 0.96 -17.99
C VAL A 688 8.76 -0.32 -18.02
N ARG A 689 7.70 -0.34 -18.84
CA ARG A 689 6.58 -1.31 -18.77
C ARG A 689 6.97 -2.79 -18.71
N ASN A 690 8.08 -3.17 -19.35
CA ASN A 690 8.49 -4.57 -19.49
C ASN A 690 9.41 -5.06 -18.37
N ILE A 691 9.97 -4.18 -17.53
CA ILE A 691 10.98 -4.56 -16.52
C ILE A 691 10.40 -5.52 -15.48
N ARG A 692 9.30 -5.16 -14.79
CA ARG A 692 8.69 -6.06 -13.78
C ARG A 692 8.17 -7.38 -14.40
N PRO A 693 7.46 -7.39 -15.54
CA PRO A 693 7.13 -8.65 -16.23
C PRO A 693 8.32 -9.54 -16.60
N SER A 694 9.48 -8.96 -16.95
CA SER A 694 10.67 -9.74 -17.34
C SER A 694 11.30 -10.55 -16.19
N CYS A 695 10.88 -10.31 -14.94
CA CYS A 695 11.24 -11.12 -13.78
C CYS A 695 10.59 -12.53 -13.81
N HIS A 696 9.58 -12.77 -14.66
CA HIS A 696 8.87 -14.07 -14.77
C HIS A 696 9.56 -15.11 -15.66
N THR A 697 10.85 -14.91 -15.94
CA THR A 697 11.68 -15.85 -16.70
C THR A 697 12.26 -16.94 -15.78
N VAL A 698 12.85 -17.99 -16.36
CA VAL A 698 13.55 -19.05 -15.61
C VAL A 698 14.74 -18.55 -14.76
N LEU A 699 15.24 -17.33 -15.03
CA LEU A 699 16.28 -16.67 -14.22
C LEU A 699 15.70 -15.78 -13.10
N GLY A 700 14.38 -15.61 -13.04
CA GLY A 700 13.71 -14.81 -12.01
C GLY A 700 14.08 -13.33 -12.09
N VAL A 701 14.25 -12.69 -10.93
CA VAL A 701 14.69 -11.28 -10.80
C VAL A 701 15.98 -10.99 -11.57
N TYR A 702 16.91 -11.94 -11.66
CA TYR A 702 18.17 -11.78 -12.41
C TYR A 702 17.94 -11.73 -13.92
N GLY A 703 16.93 -12.45 -14.43
CA GLY A 703 16.47 -12.30 -15.80
C GLY A 703 15.92 -10.90 -16.07
N GLY A 704 15.19 -10.33 -15.10
CA GLY A 704 14.73 -8.94 -15.16
C GLY A 704 15.87 -7.90 -15.13
N MET A 705 16.93 -8.15 -14.38
CA MET A 705 18.14 -7.30 -14.40
C MET A 705 18.83 -7.33 -15.77
N ILE A 706 18.99 -8.52 -16.38
CA ILE A 706 19.55 -8.68 -17.73
C ILE A 706 18.66 -7.97 -18.77
N TYR A 707 17.34 -8.16 -18.71
CA TYR A 707 16.38 -7.48 -19.57
C TYR A 707 16.49 -5.96 -19.44
N THR A 708 16.63 -5.43 -18.22
CA THR A 708 16.81 -4.00 -17.94
C THR A 708 18.09 -3.46 -18.58
N GLY A 709 19.20 -4.20 -18.50
CA GLY A 709 20.46 -3.82 -19.15
C GLY A 709 20.35 -3.74 -20.68
N ILE A 710 19.59 -4.63 -21.32
CA ILE A 710 19.42 -4.66 -22.77
C ILE A 710 18.34 -3.66 -23.22
N PHE A 711 17.10 -3.86 -22.80
CA PHE A 711 15.96 -3.15 -23.39
C PHE A 711 15.73 -1.76 -22.80
N TYR A 712 16.14 -1.49 -21.55
CA TYR A 712 16.02 -0.16 -20.95
C TYR A 712 17.31 0.67 -21.00
N TRP A 713 18.45 0.11 -20.60
CA TRP A 713 19.70 0.88 -20.57
C TRP A 713 20.28 1.15 -21.96
N LEU A 714 20.25 0.18 -22.89
CA LEU A 714 20.65 0.40 -24.27
C LEU A 714 19.49 0.93 -25.14
N LEU A 715 18.31 0.30 -25.09
CA LEU A 715 17.19 0.58 -26.01
C LEU A 715 16.06 1.47 -25.44
N ARG A 716 16.19 2.01 -24.22
CA ARG A 716 15.30 3.03 -23.63
C ARG A 716 13.79 2.67 -23.58
N GLY A 717 13.46 1.38 -23.57
CA GLY A 717 12.06 0.91 -23.57
C GLY A 717 11.37 0.96 -24.94
N MET A 718 12.15 1.13 -26.02
CA MET A 718 11.65 1.30 -27.40
C MET A 718 11.31 -0.03 -28.10
N GLU A 719 11.33 -1.18 -27.41
CA GLU A 719 10.95 -2.44 -28.02
C GLU A 719 9.49 -2.42 -28.55
N PRO A 720 9.19 -3.05 -29.71
CA PRO A 720 7.86 -3.01 -30.33
C PRO A 720 6.83 -3.96 -29.69
N TRP A 721 7.02 -4.37 -28.44
CA TRP A 721 6.12 -5.28 -27.71
C TRP A 721 5.85 -4.83 -26.27
N THR A 722 4.83 -5.41 -25.65
CA THR A 722 4.53 -5.24 -24.22
C THR A 722 4.27 -6.60 -23.58
N LEU A 723 5.06 -6.93 -22.57
CA LEU A 723 4.97 -8.17 -21.79
C LEU A 723 3.75 -8.15 -20.86
N LYS A 724 3.29 -9.34 -20.47
CA LYS A 724 2.13 -9.54 -19.58
C LYS A 724 2.57 -10.07 -18.22
N HIS A 725 1.77 -9.79 -17.19
CA HIS A 725 1.89 -10.40 -15.86
C HIS A 725 1.26 -11.82 -15.87
N PRO A 726 1.66 -12.73 -14.96
CA PRO A 726 1.17 -14.12 -14.93
C PRO A 726 -0.31 -14.26 -14.52
N GLY A 727 -0.89 -13.22 -13.92
CA GLY A 727 -2.26 -13.21 -13.40
C GLY A 727 -2.38 -12.27 -12.22
N PRO A 728 -3.48 -12.34 -11.44
CA PRO A 728 -3.60 -11.62 -10.17
C PRO A 728 -2.84 -12.34 -9.04
N ASP A 729 -2.36 -11.56 -8.07
CA ASP A 729 -1.45 -11.98 -7.00
C ASP A 729 -2.01 -13.07 -6.07
N PHE A 730 -3.31 -13.00 -5.76
CA PHE A 730 -4.00 -14.02 -4.95
C PHE A 730 -3.92 -15.43 -5.56
N ALA A 731 -3.89 -15.52 -6.90
CA ALA A 731 -3.93 -16.79 -7.62
C ALA A 731 -2.55 -17.47 -7.73
N GLN A 732 -1.48 -16.85 -7.23
CA GLN A 732 -0.10 -17.33 -7.40
C GLN A 732 0.37 -18.29 -6.30
N LEU A 733 -0.39 -18.44 -5.20
CA LEU A 733 -0.02 -19.35 -4.12
C LEU A 733 -0.15 -20.82 -4.55
N LYS A 734 0.90 -21.61 -4.26
CA LYS A 734 0.87 -23.07 -4.30
C LYS A 734 0.28 -23.62 -3.00
N PRO A 735 -0.33 -24.82 -3.01
CA PRO A 735 -0.75 -25.50 -1.79
C PRO A 735 0.43 -25.74 -0.84
N ALA A 736 0.19 -25.66 0.47
CA ALA A 736 1.22 -25.75 1.50
C ALA A 736 1.93 -27.12 1.53
N LYS A 737 1.24 -28.19 1.11
CA LYS A 737 1.81 -29.54 0.92
C LYS A 737 2.82 -29.65 -0.23
N ASP A 738 2.79 -28.70 -1.17
CA ASP A 738 3.64 -28.68 -2.38
C ASP A 738 4.81 -27.66 -2.22
N CYS A 739 5.04 -27.18 -1.00
CA CYS A 739 6.06 -26.19 -0.63
C CYS A 739 6.80 -26.60 0.65
N THR A 740 8.04 -26.13 0.82
CA THR A 740 8.79 -26.29 2.07
C THR A 740 8.53 -25.09 3.00
N PRO A 741 8.29 -25.29 4.30
CA PRO A 741 8.35 -24.23 5.30
C PRO A 741 9.68 -23.46 5.27
N ILE A 742 9.64 -22.18 5.61
CA ILE A 742 10.83 -21.33 5.69
C ILE A 742 11.18 -21.13 7.17
N GLU A 743 12.32 -21.69 7.57
CA GLU A 743 12.86 -21.53 8.92
C GLU A 743 13.39 -20.10 9.12
N TYR A 744 12.64 -19.29 9.86
CA TYR A 744 12.99 -17.92 10.16
C TYR A 744 13.72 -17.80 11.51
N PRO A 745 14.84 -17.05 11.60
CA PRO A 745 15.54 -16.85 12.85
C PRO A 745 14.64 -16.11 13.86
N LYS A 746 14.81 -16.46 15.14
CA LYS A 746 14.17 -15.72 16.25
C LYS A 746 14.72 -14.29 16.29
N PRO A 747 13.89 -13.28 16.63
CA PRO A 747 14.37 -11.90 16.77
C PRO A 747 15.35 -11.77 17.94
N ASP A 748 16.37 -10.92 17.78
CA ASP A 748 17.40 -10.69 18.80
C ASP A 748 17.09 -9.52 19.75
N GLY A 749 16.04 -8.75 19.44
CA GLY A 749 15.63 -7.56 20.20
C GLY A 749 16.55 -6.34 20.02
N LYS A 750 17.44 -6.36 19.03
CA LYS A 750 18.45 -5.31 18.78
C LYS A 750 18.50 -4.88 17.33
N ILE A 751 18.57 -5.84 16.41
CA ILE A 751 18.58 -5.67 14.96
C ILE A 751 17.25 -6.17 14.37
N SER A 752 16.74 -7.30 14.87
CA SER A 752 15.48 -7.93 14.49
C SER A 752 14.51 -8.03 15.67
N PHE A 753 13.22 -7.83 15.40
CA PHE A 753 12.17 -7.71 16.41
C PHE A 753 10.98 -8.62 16.11
N ASP A 754 10.15 -8.85 17.12
CA ASP A 754 8.85 -9.50 16.98
C ASP A 754 7.80 -8.57 16.35
N LEU A 755 6.64 -9.13 16.00
CA LEU A 755 5.59 -8.41 15.31
C LEU A 755 4.79 -7.46 16.22
N LEU A 756 4.66 -7.74 17.51
CA LEU A 756 3.86 -6.94 18.45
C LEU A 756 4.60 -5.67 18.87
N SER A 757 5.91 -5.76 19.16
CA SER A 757 6.74 -4.55 19.38
C SER A 757 6.85 -3.69 18.12
N SER A 758 6.79 -4.31 16.93
CA SER A 758 6.62 -3.61 15.65
C SER A 758 5.29 -2.87 15.57
N VAL A 759 4.15 -3.54 15.83
CA VAL A 759 2.82 -2.91 15.81
C VAL A 759 2.74 -1.73 16.79
N ALA A 760 3.31 -1.85 18.00
CA ALA A 760 3.38 -0.74 18.94
C ALA A 760 4.10 0.50 18.36
N LEU A 761 5.22 0.31 17.64
CA LEU A 761 5.96 1.38 16.96
C LEU A 761 5.30 1.92 15.68
N SER A 762 4.10 1.44 15.31
CA SER A 762 3.24 2.09 14.31
C SER A 762 2.22 3.07 14.92
N GLY A 763 2.07 3.04 16.25
CA GLY A 763 1.04 3.80 16.96
C GLY A 763 -0.40 3.45 16.55
N THR A 764 -0.62 2.33 15.85
CA THR A 764 -1.94 1.98 15.34
C THR A 764 -2.92 1.63 16.45
N ASN A 765 -4.11 2.21 16.43
CA ASN A 765 -5.20 1.84 17.32
C ASN A 765 -6.58 2.08 16.67
N HIS A 766 -7.61 1.45 17.22
CA HIS A 766 -9.02 1.61 16.84
C HIS A 766 -9.89 1.53 18.10
N GLU A 767 -11.13 2.01 18.06
CA GLU A 767 -12.13 1.60 19.05
C GLU A 767 -12.29 0.07 19.00
N HIS A 768 -12.20 -0.59 20.14
CA HIS A 768 -12.21 -2.05 20.27
C HIS A 768 -13.59 -2.67 20.09
N ASP A 769 -14.64 -1.95 20.53
CA ASP A 769 -16.03 -2.31 20.36
C ASP A 769 -16.59 -1.72 19.06
N GLN A 770 -16.05 -2.14 17.92
CA GLN A 770 -16.63 -1.87 16.59
C GLN A 770 -16.59 -3.13 15.71
N PRO A 771 -17.48 -3.26 14.71
CA PRO A 771 -17.45 -4.40 13.78
C PRO A 771 -16.12 -4.50 13.05
N ALA A 772 -15.62 -5.72 12.81
CA ALA A 772 -14.34 -5.90 12.14
C ALA A 772 -14.38 -5.40 10.68
N HIS A 773 -13.61 -4.34 10.39
CA HIS A 773 -13.46 -3.79 9.03
C HIS A 773 -12.68 -4.70 8.05
N LEU A 774 -12.21 -5.85 8.55
CA LEU A 774 -11.64 -6.96 7.77
C LEU A 774 -12.75 -7.97 7.46
N THR A 775 -13.72 -7.56 6.65
CA THR A 775 -14.95 -8.33 6.42
C THR A 775 -14.68 -9.60 5.62
N LEU A 776 -15.34 -10.71 5.96
CA LEU A 776 -15.34 -11.94 5.18
C LEU A 776 -16.67 -12.07 4.41
N LYS A 777 -16.66 -12.67 3.23
CA LYS A 777 -17.89 -13.05 2.52
C LYS A 777 -18.50 -14.33 3.08
N ASP A 778 -17.64 -15.19 3.63
CA ASP A 778 -17.96 -16.46 4.28
C ASP A 778 -16.96 -16.69 5.43
N ASP A 779 -17.45 -16.77 6.67
CA ASP A 779 -16.62 -16.96 7.88
C ASP A 779 -15.98 -18.38 7.96
N SER A 780 -16.44 -19.35 7.17
CA SER A 780 -15.94 -20.73 7.18
C SER A 780 -14.76 -20.97 6.25
N ILE A 781 -14.63 -20.18 5.17
CA ILE A 781 -13.58 -20.30 4.15
C ILE A 781 -12.14 -20.19 4.70
N PRO A 782 -11.82 -19.35 5.71
CA PRO A 782 -10.48 -19.30 6.27
C PRO A 782 -10.04 -20.66 6.83
N VAL A 783 -10.85 -21.29 7.69
CA VAL A 783 -10.52 -22.61 8.25
C VAL A 783 -10.62 -23.72 7.19
N SER A 784 -11.73 -23.78 6.47
CA SER A 784 -12.03 -24.89 5.53
C SER A 784 -11.20 -24.90 4.25
N ARG A 785 -10.57 -23.77 3.87
CA ARG A 785 -9.76 -23.66 2.66
C ARG A 785 -8.40 -23.00 2.88
N ASN A 786 -8.33 -21.82 3.51
CA ASN A 786 -7.04 -21.13 3.64
C ASN A 786 -6.08 -21.89 4.56
N LEU A 787 -6.54 -22.34 5.73
CA LEU A 787 -5.78 -23.23 6.62
C LEU A 787 -5.61 -24.62 5.98
N ALA A 788 -6.69 -25.24 5.52
CA ALA A 788 -6.65 -26.62 5.00
C ALA A 788 -5.80 -26.84 3.74
N VAL A 789 -5.63 -25.82 2.87
CA VAL A 789 -4.90 -25.95 1.58
C VAL A 789 -3.60 -25.14 1.56
N PHE A 790 -3.56 -23.99 2.23
CA PHE A 790 -2.44 -23.05 2.21
C PHE A 790 -1.80 -22.81 3.58
N ASP A 791 -2.18 -23.56 4.62
CA ASP A 791 -1.67 -23.41 5.99
C ASP A 791 -1.81 -21.97 6.56
N GLY A 792 -2.91 -21.29 6.21
CA GLY A 792 -3.31 -20.02 6.80
C GLY A 792 -2.37 -18.85 6.50
N PRO A 793 -2.10 -18.54 5.20
CA PRO A 793 -1.14 -17.52 4.79
C PRO A 793 -1.44 -16.12 5.36
N GLU A 794 -2.68 -15.84 5.76
CA GLU A 794 -3.11 -14.61 6.43
C GLU A 794 -2.40 -14.34 7.77
N GLN A 795 -1.92 -15.38 8.46
CA GLN A 795 -1.03 -15.21 9.62
C GLN A 795 0.36 -14.68 9.24
N ARG A 796 0.78 -14.84 7.98
CA ARG A 796 2.15 -14.61 7.49
C ARG A 796 2.28 -13.38 6.60
N PHE A 797 1.30 -13.12 5.73
CA PHE A 797 1.28 -11.92 4.90
C PHE A 797 0.80 -10.67 5.64
N CYS A 798 0.17 -10.82 6.82
CA CYS A 798 -0.31 -9.69 7.60
C CYS A 798 0.86 -9.03 8.36
N PRO A 799 1.24 -7.78 8.06
CA PRO A 799 2.34 -7.09 8.72
C PRO A 799 1.97 -6.55 10.12
N ALA A 800 0.93 -7.10 10.76
CA ALA A 800 0.41 -6.63 12.05
C ALA A 800 -0.30 -7.69 12.92
N GLY A 801 -0.27 -8.98 12.57
CA GLY A 801 -0.86 -10.04 13.41
C GLY A 801 -2.38 -9.92 13.61
N VAL A 802 -3.10 -9.40 12.61
CA VAL A 802 -4.56 -9.23 12.64
C VAL A 802 -5.29 -10.58 12.58
N TYR A 803 -4.69 -11.58 11.92
CA TYR A 803 -5.31 -12.90 11.71
C TYR A 803 -4.57 -13.98 12.48
N GLU A 804 -5.31 -14.75 13.27
CA GLU A 804 -4.78 -15.81 14.14
C GLU A 804 -5.72 -17.02 14.13
N TYR A 805 -5.17 -18.25 14.11
CA TYR A 805 -5.98 -19.48 14.18
C TYR A 805 -5.89 -20.04 15.60
N VAL A 806 -6.91 -19.74 16.40
CA VAL A 806 -7.01 -20.13 17.81
C VAL A 806 -7.65 -21.51 17.91
N PRO A 807 -7.11 -22.45 18.70
CA PRO A 807 -7.76 -23.75 18.93
C PRO A 807 -9.21 -23.61 19.41
N LEU A 808 -10.07 -24.55 19.02
CA LEU A 808 -11.44 -24.62 19.52
C LEU A 808 -11.47 -25.17 20.96
N GLU A 809 -12.44 -24.71 21.75
CA GLU A 809 -12.64 -25.14 23.15
C GLU A 809 -12.97 -26.64 23.27
N THR A 810 -13.41 -27.27 22.18
CA THR A 810 -13.61 -28.71 22.04
C THR A 810 -12.30 -29.51 21.93
N GLY A 811 -11.15 -28.84 21.75
CA GLY A 811 -9.84 -29.48 21.50
C GLY A 811 -9.62 -29.96 20.06
N GLU A 812 -10.68 -30.13 19.26
CA GLU A 812 -10.60 -30.55 17.86
C GLU A 812 -10.72 -29.35 16.91
N GLY A 813 -9.62 -29.01 16.24
CA GLY A 813 -9.58 -27.96 15.20
C GLY A 813 -9.39 -26.53 15.75
N SER A 814 -9.50 -25.55 14.85
CA SER A 814 -9.24 -24.13 15.13
C SER A 814 -10.30 -23.22 14.51
N ARG A 815 -10.55 -22.07 15.15
CA ARG A 815 -11.30 -20.94 14.58
C ARG A 815 -10.34 -19.82 14.15
N LEU A 816 -10.73 -19.04 13.14
CA LEU A 816 -10.06 -17.76 12.90
C LEU A 816 -10.45 -16.76 14.01
N GLN A 817 -9.51 -15.89 14.38
CA GLN A 817 -9.73 -14.68 15.15
C GLN A 817 -9.22 -13.48 14.35
N ILE A 818 -10.00 -12.39 14.36
CA ILE A 818 -9.63 -11.11 13.73
C ILE A 818 -9.39 -10.07 14.82
N ASN A 819 -8.11 -9.81 15.09
CA ASN A 819 -7.59 -8.78 15.98
C ASN A 819 -7.58 -7.41 15.23
N ALA A 820 -8.76 -6.95 14.82
CA ALA A 820 -8.95 -5.83 13.89
C ALA A 820 -8.28 -4.52 14.34
N GLN A 821 -8.16 -4.28 15.65
CA GLN A 821 -7.55 -3.09 16.23
C GLN A 821 -6.07 -2.91 15.86
N ASN A 822 -5.36 -4.00 15.51
CA ASN A 822 -3.95 -3.97 15.10
C ASN A 822 -3.76 -3.50 13.63
N CYS A 823 -4.82 -3.26 12.86
CA CYS A 823 -4.73 -3.16 11.41
C CYS A 823 -4.02 -1.89 10.92
N VAL A 824 -2.79 -2.01 10.41
CA VAL A 824 -2.01 -0.90 9.85
C VAL A 824 -2.48 -0.39 8.46
N HIS A 825 -3.72 -0.69 8.06
CA HIS A 825 -4.34 -0.25 6.80
C HIS A 825 -3.56 -0.57 5.50
N CYS A 826 -2.69 -1.58 5.53
CA CYS A 826 -1.77 -1.90 4.43
C CYS A 826 -2.43 -2.46 3.15
N LYS A 827 -3.69 -2.91 3.22
CA LYS A 827 -4.49 -3.57 2.17
C LYS A 827 -4.03 -4.97 1.70
N THR A 828 -2.88 -5.46 2.14
CA THR A 828 -2.28 -6.75 1.74
C THR A 828 -3.25 -7.95 1.81
N CYS A 829 -4.09 -8.02 2.85
CA CYS A 829 -5.02 -9.13 3.06
C CYS A 829 -6.12 -9.23 2.00
N ASP A 830 -6.59 -8.09 1.49
CA ASP A 830 -7.57 -8.05 0.40
C ASP A 830 -6.92 -8.51 -0.92
N ILE A 831 -5.67 -8.09 -1.14
CA ILE A 831 -4.90 -8.40 -2.34
C ILE A 831 -4.46 -9.87 -2.42
N LYS A 832 -4.03 -10.47 -1.30
CA LYS A 832 -3.28 -11.74 -1.29
C LYS A 832 -4.07 -12.95 -0.75
N ASP A 833 -5.26 -12.78 -0.17
CA ASP A 833 -6.10 -13.92 0.21
C ASP A 833 -6.42 -14.79 -1.02
N PRO A 834 -5.94 -16.06 -1.10
CA PRO A 834 -6.12 -16.94 -2.25
C PRO A 834 -7.59 -17.35 -2.47
N SER A 835 -8.46 -17.10 -1.48
CA SER A 835 -9.90 -17.29 -1.62
C SER A 835 -10.64 -16.05 -2.11
N GLN A 836 -10.02 -14.87 -2.10
CA GLN A 836 -10.69 -13.57 -2.34
C GLN A 836 -11.98 -13.44 -1.50
N ASN A 837 -11.93 -13.96 -0.29
CA ASN A 837 -12.99 -13.93 0.72
C ASN A 837 -12.93 -12.64 1.54
N ILE A 838 -11.71 -12.20 1.89
CA ILE A 838 -11.49 -10.93 2.60
C ILE A 838 -11.91 -9.75 1.72
N ASN A 839 -12.56 -8.77 2.34
CA ASN A 839 -12.84 -7.46 1.77
C ASN A 839 -12.55 -6.39 2.84
N TRP A 840 -11.48 -5.61 2.63
CA TRP A 840 -11.11 -4.51 3.51
C TRP A 840 -12.07 -3.33 3.27
N VAL A 841 -12.70 -2.85 4.33
CA VAL A 841 -13.47 -1.60 4.36
C VAL A 841 -12.85 -0.64 5.37
N VAL A 842 -13.34 0.60 5.43
CA VAL A 842 -12.90 1.53 6.47
C VAL A 842 -13.45 1.11 7.84
N PRO A 843 -12.66 1.21 8.93
CA PRO A 843 -13.21 1.31 10.28
C PRO A 843 -13.88 2.67 10.49
N GLU A 844 -14.36 2.91 11.71
CA GLU A 844 -14.61 4.27 12.20
C GLU A 844 -13.38 5.17 11.94
N GLY A 845 -13.66 6.40 11.50
CA GLY A 845 -12.64 7.38 11.13
C GLY A 845 -11.72 7.78 12.28
N GLY A 846 -10.50 8.22 11.96
CA GLY A 846 -9.44 8.48 12.94
C GLY A 846 -8.67 7.23 13.38
N GLY A 847 -9.29 6.04 13.34
CA GLY A 847 -8.62 4.77 13.58
C GLY A 847 -7.56 4.42 12.53
N GLY A 848 -6.57 3.62 12.94
CA GLY A 848 -5.42 3.18 12.13
C GLY A 848 -4.07 3.68 12.66
N PRO A 849 -2.99 3.58 11.85
CA PRO A 849 -1.66 4.06 12.20
C PRO A 849 -1.56 5.54 12.59
N ALA A 850 -0.65 5.83 13.53
CA ALA A 850 -0.26 7.17 13.93
C ALA A 850 1.16 7.49 13.44
N TYR A 851 1.42 7.32 12.13
CA TYR A 851 2.76 7.47 11.57
C TYR A 851 3.26 8.92 11.64
N ASN A 852 4.48 9.14 12.17
CA ASN A 852 5.12 10.45 12.22
C ASN A 852 6.26 10.55 11.19
N GLY A 853 5.96 11.09 10.00
CA GLY A 853 6.95 11.27 8.94
C GLY A 853 7.48 9.94 8.38
N MET A 854 6.59 8.97 8.18
CA MET A 854 6.90 7.69 7.51
C MET A 854 6.78 7.79 5.98
#